data_AF-A0A9E8S8Z4-F1
#
_entry.id   AF-A0A9E8S8Z4-F1
#
_cell.length_a   1.000
_cell.length_b   1.000
_cell.length_c   1.000
_cell.angle_alpha   90.00
_cell.angle_beta   90.00
_cell.angle_gamma   90.00
#
_symmetry.space_group_name_H-M   'P 1'
#
loop_
_entity.id
_entity.type
_entity.pdbx_description
1 polymer ?
#
loop_
_entity_poly.entity_id
_entity_poly.type
_entity_poly.pdbx_seq_one_letter_code
_entity_poly.pdbx_strand_id
1 'polypeptide(L)'
;MRTEVRPIPVRLFSTRTALAAAVIVGLAAAIVPGMPAAAEGGDSGSYAYRDDHPVIISEIAPGFLDRPAASFVELRNVSDAPVDLTGWTLYRCNGEGLRAKRGNPDSELTGVVLAPGDVHLIARTGERPGGAVPDDVFGTSFDPGGVGYVLEDPAERTADAVAIYPTEPWMTTSECGPSGSLPGILDVMAGETYQRTGAGVEAEGRFIVATGTPGSAALGESLPPSRESGVVIAEAAPFGPGGSGDDLVELRNDADRTASLAGWTLWRCTARGERTADTLQLRLGPEHRLAPGGRLVIAGPASTLDEVDAVMPTSLADDAFGLQLRDDEGMLVDELAVAHHGHSACQSGEALLPARLDAVRGESHQRIEPGLARVLGPEFLIAPRTPGARNAALADALADAVPIEAGVVVSELATDPLDVAAIARPHNFVELANRSTAPVSLEGWRVWACGADGRRRAEPLGVLGSGTILAPGGVAVLAAAGTPAAEGATAVFAEPLAFLGAGVLVENAEGELVDRVGAFHVNEMDESIEPPSPCTNGVSLVTFQPDRVRGESYARVERTGVDLVDFATGAASPGVDGLVAGPVETVASRLLEDVRSTARGMLRPPASDPAVALAAAAEPSARTAVALPSRTAGAEPARLVAGTTGAEPAVRWSLDDERAVGIPPTDEAGAEPETGPEPGRAPDSPRESEPAIATAEGWAYPALRLEYAAPIEGTVRWEGIVGPRHRALLSAWSEAEERWSPIGEALADGAGDVVVTATTPSTTALLVQMLPGAAPDRTPDGALEPLDAIDGTLVHLTDTQYLAEGYPQEYDRMTDWIARLAERRPVAAAIHTGDLVQSWVDPDQSPDRARIEFARASEAQSILERAGVATTVLPGNHDTKRGMDAGLFNEHFGPERYRDQPGYVAPIAPGDNTSSYSIVEAGPAPMLILSIGYGYGERELEWAERVVGEHPDHNIVIATHEHLTPLTEEGPARRAAENRWVSRADALWERVIAPNRHVVAVLAGHYHGLGAIVTPDAGGIEGHDVVELLADYQEFRTASGERATGFLRLLQLDLAAGMLAVDTYSPRLAATAAHPYDAIQFLTETGDAGRAANGRPWNIMSAGLNERYTVADDEFAVELALQYDKRLAMTGVTIG
;
A
#
# COMPACT_ATOMS: atom_id res chain seq x y z
N MET A 1 -32.72 -52.28 19.83
CA MET A 1 -33.28 -52.89 21.05
C MET A 1 -33.12 -51.87 22.17
N ARG A 2 -34.24 -51.46 22.79
CA ARG A 2 -34.37 -50.32 23.73
C ARG A 2 -33.71 -50.59 25.10
N THR A 3 -33.20 -49.54 25.77
CA THR A 3 -33.70 -49.06 27.09
C THR A 3 -32.97 -47.79 27.60
N GLU A 4 -33.66 -46.65 27.43
CA GLU A 4 -33.91 -45.46 28.28
C GLU A 4 -33.68 -45.62 29.84
N VAL A 5 -33.42 -44.63 30.73
CA VAL A 5 -33.94 -43.23 30.96
C VAL A 5 -32.98 -42.43 31.93
N ARG A 6 -33.00 -41.08 31.84
CA ARG A 6 -32.49 -39.96 32.74
C ARG A 6 -33.29 -39.83 34.09
N PRO A 7 -33.27 -38.75 34.97
CA PRO A 7 -32.62 -37.40 34.95
C PRO A 7 -32.08 -36.76 36.29
N ILE A 8 -31.16 -35.78 36.14
CA ILE A 8 -31.02 -34.37 36.65
C ILE A 8 -31.96 -33.89 37.81
N PRO A 9 -31.49 -33.13 38.86
CA PRO A 9 -31.39 -31.65 38.79
C PRO A 9 -30.27 -30.91 39.56
N VAL A 10 -29.87 -29.79 38.95
CA VAL A 10 -29.09 -28.66 39.50
C VAL A 10 -30.06 -27.57 39.98
N ARG A 11 -29.73 -26.87 41.08
CA ARG A 11 -30.32 -25.57 41.45
C ARG A 11 -29.25 -24.58 41.95
N LEU A 12 -29.54 -23.35 41.56
CA LEU A 12 -28.85 -22.05 41.65
C LEU A 12 -28.68 -21.43 43.06
N PHE A 13 -27.99 -20.27 43.03
CA PHE A 13 -27.96 -19.10 43.96
C PHE A 13 -26.83 -19.11 45.01
N SER A 14 -26.23 -18.00 45.43
CA SER A 14 -25.99 -16.62 44.93
C SER A 14 -25.15 -15.90 46.00
N THR A 15 -24.53 -14.77 45.62
CA THR A 15 -24.27 -13.55 46.45
C THR A 15 -23.33 -13.57 47.68
N ARG A 16 -22.16 -12.93 47.45
CA ARG A 16 -21.50 -11.77 48.14
C ARG A 16 -21.41 -11.62 49.68
N THR A 17 -20.34 -10.90 50.06
CA THR A 17 -19.97 -10.19 51.34
C THR A 17 -19.28 -11.06 52.41
N ALA A 18 -18.26 -10.62 53.17
CA ALA A 18 -17.54 -9.36 53.31
C ALA A 18 -16.25 -9.55 54.15
N LEU A 19 -15.22 -8.77 53.79
CA LEU A 19 -14.24 -7.98 54.57
C LEU A 19 -13.43 -8.50 55.80
N ALA A 20 -12.15 -8.09 55.75
CA ALA A 20 -11.31 -7.45 56.79
C ALA A 20 -10.23 -8.28 57.51
N ALA A 21 -8.95 -7.92 57.31
CA ALA A 21 -8.10 -7.24 58.31
C ALA A 21 -6.69 -6.97 57.76
N ALA A 22 -6.22 -5.73 57.94
CA ALA A 22 -4.94 -5.17 57.50
C ALA A 22 -3.85 -5.26 58.59
N VAL A 23 -2.56 -5.26 58.19
CA VAL A 23 -1.46 -4.59 58.92
C VAL A 23 -0.42 -4.05 57.93
N ILE A 24 -0.05 -2.78 58.13
CA ILE A 24 0.91 -1.93 57.41
C ILE A 24 2.22 -1.82 58.19
N VAL A 25 3.37 -1.86 57.50
CA VAL A 25 4.64 -1.11 57.75
C VAL A 25 5.35 -1.07 56.38
N GLY A 26 5.76 0.02 55.72
CA GLY A 26 6.34 1.31 56.11
C GLY A 26 7.76 1.40 55.50
N LEU A 27 7.91 1.74 54.20
CA LEU A 27 8.28 3.06 53.61
C LEU A 27 9.80 3.26 53.36
N ALA A 28 10.20 3.47 52.08
CA ALA A 28 10.96 4.63 51.56
C ALA A 28 11.71 4.36 50.24
N ALA A 29 11.34 5.09 49.17
CA ALA A 29 12.18 5.67 48.09
C ALA A 29 11.25 6.07 46.92
N ALA A 30 10.92 7.33 46.74
CA ALA A 30 11.62 8.33 45.91
C ALA A 30 10.91 8.50 44.55
N ILE A 31 10.60 9.76 44.25
CA ILE A 31 9.67 10.29 43.26
C ILE A 31 10.18 10.05 41.82
N VAL A 32 9.33 9.47 40.97
CA VAL A 32 9.40 9.52 39.50
C VAL A 32 8.03 10.05 39.03
N PRO A 33 7.94 11.01 38.08
CA PRO A 33 6.65 11.48 37.59
C PRO A 33 5.93 10.33 36.86
N GLY A 34 4.66 10.13 37.21
CA GLY A 34 3.88 8.96 36.76
C GLY A 34 3.62 8.96 35.26
N MET A 35 3.97 7.85 34.61
CA MET A 35 3.32 7.38 33.39
C MET A 35 1.85 7.06 33.71
N PRO A 36 0.87 7.52 32.91
CA PRO A 36 -0.50 7.05 33.06
C PRO A 36 -0.57 5.57 32.65
N ALA A 37 -1.33 4.80 33.43
CA ALA A 37 -1.53 3.37 33.25
C ALA A 37 -2.11 3.06 31.86
N ALA A 38 -1.55 2.01 31.25
CA ALA A 38 -2.03 1.39 30.03
C ALA A 38 -3.55 1.20 30.05
N ALA A 39 -4.24 1.83 29.10
CA ALA A 39 -5.60 1.47 28.75
C ALA A 39 -5.58 0.08 28.09
N GLU A 40 -6.44 -0.81 28.56
CA GLU A 40 -6.67 -2.12 27.96
C GLU A 40 -7.16 -1.93 26.51
N GLY A 41 -6.51 -2.63 25.57
CA GLY A 41 -6.98 -2.95 24.21
C GLY A 41 -7.63 -1.80 23.44
N GLY A 42 -6.82 -0.90 22.88
CA GLY A 42 -7.29 0.09 21.91
C GLY A 42 -7.57 -0.58 20.57
N ASP A 43 -8.84 -0.53 20.16
CA ASP A 43 -9.31 -0.81 18.81
C ASP A 43 -8.68 0.20 17.83
N SER A 44 -8.30 -0.25 16.63
CA SER A 44 -7.62 0.55 15.61
C SER A 44 -8.50 1.73 15.19
N GLY A 45 -8.16 2.93 15.64
CA GLY A 45 -9.01 4.11 15.45
C GLY A 45 -9.08 4.59 14.01
N SER A 46 -10.04 4.12 13.22
CA SER A 46 -10.73 4.92 12.22
C SER A 46 -12.23 4.64 12.38
N TYR A 47 -13.06 5.69 12.36
CA TYR A 47 -14.52 5.61 12.54
C TYR A 47 -15.00 5.16 13.94
N ALA A 48 -14.71 5.94 14.98
CA ALA A 48 -15.41 5.77 16.26
C ALA A 48 -16.88 6.25 16.12
N TYR A 49 -17.78 5.35 15.68
CA TYR A 49 -19.22 5.59 15.76
C TYR A 49 -19.60 5.89 17.21
N ARG A 50 -20.38 6.95 17.41
CA ARG A 50 -21.06 7.14 18.69
C ARG A 50 -22.47 6.59 18.59
N ASP A 51 -22.86 5.77 19.57
CA ASP A 51 -24.21 5.20 19.67
C ASP A 51 -25.33 6.23 19.95
N ASP A 52 -25.03 7.54 19.97
CA ASP A 52 -25.93 8.60 20.42
C ASP A 52 -26.34 9.63 19.34
N HIS A 53 -26.13 9.36 18.05
CA HIS A 53 -26.56 10.28 16.99
C HIS A 53 -28.10 10.25 16.76
N PRO A 54 -28.79 11.41 16.76
CA PRO A 54 -30.25 11.46 16.76
C PRO A 54 -30.88 11.25 15.38
N VAL A 55 -30.07 11.16 14.32
CA VAL A 55 -30.51 10.98 12.92
C VAL A 55 -29.74 9.82 12.30
N ILE A 56 -30.48 8.92 11.63
CA ILE A 56 -29.95 7.73 10.95
C ILE A 56 -30.34 7.72 9.47
N ILE A 57 -29.62 6.98 8.66
CA ILE A 57 -30.01 6.53 7.33
C ILE A 57 -31.00 5.36 7.51
N SER A 58 -32.27 5.60 7.21
CA SER A 58 -33.38 4.67 7.45
C SER A 58 -33.66 3.74 6.27
N GLU A 59 -33.51 4.23 5.05
CA GLU A 59 -33.83 3.48 3.83
C GLU A 59 -32.90 3.89 2.68
N ILE A 60 -32.45 2.92 1.90
CA ILE A 60 -31.62 3.14 0.72
C ILE A 60 -32.04 2.19 -0.40
N ALA A 61 -32.15 2.74 -1.61
CA ALA A 61 -32.52 2.01 -2.81
C ALA A 61 -31.56 2.37 -3.96
N PRO A 62 -30.81 1.40 -4.51
CA PRO A 62 -29.81 1.72 -5.51
C PRO A 62 -30.37 2.27 -6.83
N GLY A 63 -31.57 1.80 -7.21
CA GLY A 63 -32.36 2.30 -8.33
C GLY A 63 -31.61 2.36 -9.67
N PHE A 64 -31.57 1.27 -10.44
CA PHE A 64 -31.07 1.26 -11.81
C PHE A 64 -32.10 0.75 -12.82
N LEU A 65 -32.11 1.44 -13.96
CA LEU A 65 -32.76 1.16 -15.25
C LEU A 65 -34.30 0.98 -15.27
N ASP A 66 -34.90 1.74 -16.18
CA ASP A 66 -36.28 1.78 -16.71
C ASP A 66 -37.56 1.85 -15.79
N ARG A 67 -37.39 1.91 -14.46
CA ARG A 67 -38.33 2.37 -13.37
C ARG A 67 -39.60 1.52 -13.13
N PRO A 68 -39.71 0.94 -11.92
CA PRO A 68 -40.52 1.58 -10.86
C PRO A 68 -39.79 1.96 -9.56
N ALA A 69 -38.53 1.59 -9.37
CA ALA A 69 -37.75 2.03 -8.20
C ALA A 69 -36.81 3.18 -8.60
N ALA A 70 -36.90 4.29 -7.87
CA ALA A 70 -35.99 5.43 -8.01
C ALA A 70 -34.74 5.20 -7.15
N SER A 71 -33.59 5.78 -7.53
CA SER A 71 -32.42 5.87 -6.64
C SER A 71 -32.73 6.89 -5.55
N PHE A 72 -32.69 6.48 -4.29
CA PHE A 72 -32.89 7.37 -3.16
C PHE A 72 -32.21 6.89 -1.89
N VAL A 73 -32.04 7.82 -0.96
CA VAL A 73 -31.63 7.62 0.41
C VAL A 73 -32.56 8.43 1.32
N GLU A 74 -32.91 7.87 2.47
CA GLU A 74 -33.79 8.51 3.44
C GLU A 74 -33.09 8.66 4.79
N LEU A 75 -33.20 9.85 5.38
CA LEU A 75 -32.76 10.12 6.74
C LEU A 75 -33.97 10.14 7.69
N ARG A 76 -33.79 9.70 8.93
CA ARG A 76 -34.85 9.70 9.95
C ARG A 76 -34.35 10.20 11.29
N ASN A 77 -35.11 11.10 11.92
CA ASN A 77 -34.90 11.45 13.32
C ASN A 77 -35.46 10.35 14.24
N VAL A 78 -34.58 9.69 14.98
CA VAL A 78 -34.91 8.62 15.95
C VAL A 78 -34.91 9.09 17.40
N SER A 79 -34.56 10.36 17.65
CA SER A 79 -34.61 10.97 18.97
C SER A 79 -36.00 11.45 19.37
N ASP A 80 -36.17 11.86 20.62
CA ASP A 80 -37.41 12.41 21.17
C ASP A 80 -37.50 13.95 21.06
N ALA A 81 -36.52 14.59 20.43
CA ALA A 81 -36.45 16.04 20.22
C ALA A 81 -36.24 16.42 18.75
N PRO A 82 -36.63 17.63 18.32
CA PRO A 82 -36.27 18.12 16.99
C PRO A 82 -34.75 18.28 16.83
N VAL A 83 -34.23 17.94 15.64
CA VAL A 83 -32.81 18.06 15.28
C VAL A 83 -32.66 19.05 14.14
N ASP A 84 -31.77 20.03 14.30
CA ASP A 84 -31.36 20.97 13.25
C ASP A 84 -30.11 20.41 12.55
N LEU A 85 -30.22 20.19 11.24
CA LEU A 85 -29.16 19.61 10.41
C LEU A 85 -28.30 20.66 9.72
N THR A 86 -28.40 21.93 10.11
CA THR A 86 -27.52 22.98 9.58
C THR A 86 -26.05 22.66 9.86
N GLY A 87 -25.25 22.60 8.79
CA GLY A 87 -23.83 22.24 8.83
C GLY A 87 -23.55 20.74 8.76
N TRP A 88 -24.57 19.89 8.70
CA TRP A 88 -24.42 18.47 8.40
C TRP A 88 -24.32 18.27 6.89
N THR A 89 -23.59 17.26 6.46
CA THR A 89 -23.38 16.97 5.04
C THR A 89 -23.54 15.50 4.75
N LEU A 90 -24.25 15.17 3.67
CA LEU A 90 -24.41 13.80 3.20
C LEU A 90 -23.54 13.56 1.97
N TYR A 91 -22.59 12.63 2.09
CA TYR A 91 -21.69 12.25 1.01
C TYR A 91 -22.00 10.84 0.52
N ARG A 92 -21.95 10.64 -0.78
CA ARG A 92 -22.08 9.30 -1.40
C ARG A 92 -20.73 8.65 -1.62
N CYS A 93 -20.66 7.33 -1.50
CA CYS A 93 -19.54 6.54 -2.01
C CYS A 93 -19.77 6.04 -3.44
N ASN A 94 -18.72 6.05 -4.27
CA ASN A 94 -18.73 5.55 -5.66
C ASN A 94 -18.68 4.00 -5.71
N GLY A 95 -18.60 3.42 -6.91
CA GLY A 95 -18.53 1.95 -7.09
C GLY A 95 -17.30 1.29 -6.45
N GLU A 96 -16.22 2.05 -6.23
CA GLU A 96 -14.98 1.60 -5.57
C GLU A 96 -15.08 1.68 -4.03
N GLY A 97 -16.22 2.10 -3.48
CA GLY A 97 -16.40 2.25 -2.04
C GLY A 97 -15.91 3.58 -1.46
N LEU A 98 -15.52 4.53 -2.31
CA LEU A 98 -14.83 5.77 -1.93
C LEU A 98 -15.78 6.95 -1.86
N ARG A 99 -15.72 7.69 -0.75
CA ARG A 99 -16.63 8.80 -0.49
C ARG A 99 -16.31 9.98 -1.40
N ALA A 100 -17.35 10.71 -1.82
CA ALA A 100 -17.20 11.95 -2.55
C ALA A 100 -16.32 12.96 -1.80
N LYS A 101 -15.52 13.72 -2.54
CA LYS A 101 -14.64 14.75 -2.00
C LYS A 101 -15.43 15.76 -1.16
N ARG A 102 -14.83 16.21 -0.04
CA ARG A 102 -15.36 17.32 0.76
C ARG A 102 -15.59 18.56 -0.13
N GLY A 103 -16.74 19.21 0.06
CA GLY A 103 -17.19 20.31 -0.80
C GLY A 103 -17.98 19.88 -2.05
N ASN A 104 -18.17 18.56 -2.26
CA ASN A 104 -19.07 18.01 -3.27
C ASN A 104 -20.06 16.99 -2.66
N PRO A 105 -20.83 17.37 -1.61
CA PRO A 105 -21.83 16.48 -1.03
C PRO A 105 -23.04 16.34 -1.95
N ASP A 106 -23.82 15.26 -1.74
CA ASP A 106 -25.13 15.13 -2.35
C ASP A 106 -26.18 16.02 -1.69
N SER A 107 -25.99 16.37 -0.41
CA SER A 107 -26.83 17.33 0.30
C SER A 107 -26.05 18.04 1.42
N GLU A 108 -26.24 19.35 1.54
CA GLU A 108 -25.68 20.20 2.63
C GLU A 108 -26.65 20.41 3.80
N LEU A 109 -27.86 19.83 3.73
CA LEU A 109 -28.90 19.79 4.78
C LEU A 109 -29.22 21.13 5.47
N THR A 110 -28.82 22.25 4.86
CA THR A 110 -28.84 23.57 5.50
C THR A 110 -30.28 24.06 5.66
N GLY A 111 -30.66 24.37 6.90
CA GLY A 111 -32.02 24.78 7.25
C GLY A 111 -33.04 23.63 7.34
N VAL A 112 -32.60 22.37 7.27
CA VAL A 112 -33.46 21.20 7.51
C VAL A 112 -33.60 20.97 9.02
N VAL A 113 -34.85 20.91 9.49
CA VAL A 113 -35.18 20.59 10.90
C VAL A 113 -36.15 19.41 10.92
N LEU A 114 -35.73 18.30 11.52
CA LEU A 114 -36.54 17.07 11.62
C LEU A 114 -37.16 16.96 13.00
N ALA A 115 -38.50 16.91 13.10
CA ALA A 115 -39.17 16.57 14.35
C ALA A 115 -39.01 15.06 14.68
N PRO A 116 -39.31 14.63 15.91
CA PRO A 116 -39.22 13.21 16.28
C PRO A 116 -40.01 12.30 15.34
N GLY A 117 -39.32 11.37 14.66
CA GLY A 117 -39.90 10.45 13.69
C GLY A 117 -40.09 11.00 12.27
N ASP A 118 -39.78 12.27 12.02
CA ASP A 118 -39.78 12.82 10.65
C ASP A 118 -38.69 12.16 9.80
N VAL A 119 -38.98 12.07 8.50
CA VAL A 119 -38.07 11.56 7.48
C VAL A 119 -37.69 12.68 6.50
N HIS A 120 -36.51 12.56 5.91
CA HIS A 120 -36.01 13.45 4.86
C HIS A 120 -35.62 12.59 3.64
N LEU A 121 -36.41 12.68 2.58
CA LEU A 121 -36.24 11.88 1.38
C LEU A 121 -35.37 12.60 0.36
N ILE A 122 -34.21 12.01 0.02
CA ILE A 122 -33.29 12.55 -0.98
C ILE A 122 -33.27 11.57 -2.16
N ALA A 123 -33.62 12.05 -3.36
CA ALA A 123 -33.71 11.19 -4.54
C ALA A 123 -33.01 11.77 -5.76
N ARG A 124 -32.73 10.94 -6.75
CA ARG A 124 -32.13 11.42 -8.00
C ARG A 124 -33.04 12.46 -8.67
N THR A 125 -32.43 13.44 -9.34
CA THR A 125 -33.14 14.52 -10.01
C THR A 125 -34.15 13.97 -11.03
N GLY A 126 -35.41 14.41 -10.92
CA GLY A 126 -36.50 13.96 -11.79
C GLY A 126 -37.13 12.62 -11.40
N GLU A 127 -36.71 12.04 -10.28
CA GLU A 127 -37.29 10.80 -9.75
C GLU A 127 -38.35 11.05 -8.70
N ARG A 128 -39.28 10.10 -8.57
CA ARG A 128 -40.38 10.13 -7.60
C ARG A 128 -40.53 8.73 -7.01
N PRO A 129 -39.64 8.33 -6.08
CA PRO A 129 -39.68 7.02 -5.47
C PRO A 129 -41.07 6.75 -4.87
N GLY A 130 -41.73 5.63 -5.23
CA GLY A 130 -43.08 5.32 -4.75
C GLY A 130 -44.16 6.38 -5.06
N GLY A 131 -43.88 7.33 -5.95
CA GLY A 131 -44.73 8.50 -6.21
C GLY A 131 -44.53 9.68 -5.24
N ALA A 132 -43.66 9.56 -4.24
CA ALA A 132 -43.30 10.62 -3.31
C ALA A 132 -42.58 11.79 -4.01
N VAL A 133 -42.73 12.99 -3.47
CA VAL A 133 -41.94 14.16 -3.84
C VAL A 133 -40.70 14.14 -2.95
N PRO A 134 -39.48 14.11 -3.49
CA PRO A 134 -38.28 14.18 -2.65
C PRO A 134 -38.14 15.58 -2.02
N ASP A 135 -37.61 15.63 -0.81
CA ASP A 135 -37.33 16.85 -0.05
C ASP A 135 -36.04 17.53 -0.55
N ASP A 136 -35.08 16.73 -1.02
CA ASP A 136 -33.84 17.18 -1.67
C ASP A 136 -33.46 16.25 -2.84
N VAL A 137 -32.56 16.69 -3.72
CA VAL A 137 -32.20 15.92 -4.92
C VAL A 137 -30.72 15.90 -5.21
N PHE A 138 -30.24 14.76 -5.73
CA PHE A 138 -28.88 14.62 -6.26
C PHE A 138 -28.85 14.42 -7.79
N GLY A 139 -27.72 14.75 -8.42
CA GLY A 139 -27.63 14.87 -9.89
C GLY A 139 -27.32 13.57 -10.65
N THR A 140 -26.59 12.65 -10.04
CA THR A 140 -26.01 11.46 -10.70
C THR A 140 -26.72 10.17 -10.27
N SER A 141 -26.79 9.18 -11.16
CA SER A 141 -27.20 7.82 -10.74
C SER A 141 -26.15 7.22 -9.82
N PHE A 142 -26.55 6.21 -9.03
CA PHE A 142 -25.59 5.42 -8.27
C PHE A 142 -24.71 4.56 -9.20
N ASP A 143 -23.68 3.92 -8.66
CA ASP A 143 -22.80 3.06 -9.45
C ASP A 143 -23.32 1.61 -9.46
N PRO A 144 -23.35 0.90 -10.61
CA PRO A 144 -23.70 -0.51 -10.66
C PRO A 144 -22.80 -1.43 -9.82
N GLY A 145 -21.54 -1.04 -9.58
CA GLY A 145 -20.60 -1.78 -8.73
C GLY A 145 -20.91 -1.69 -7.23
N GLY A 146 -21.76 -0.74 -6.83
CA GLY A 146 -22.23 -0.57 -5.46
C GLY A 146 -22.46 0.89 -5.10
N VAL A 147 -23.00 1.12 -3.90
CA VAL A 147 -23.29 2.46 -3.40
C VAL A 147 -23.23 2.51 -1.89
N GLY A 148 -22.75 3.62 -1.35
CA GLY A 148 -22.87 3.92 0.07
C GLY A 148 -23.16 5.39 0.32
N TYR A 149 -23.47 5.70 1.58
CA TYR A 149 -23.58 7.06 2.09
C TYR A 149 -22.91 7.19 3.46
N VAL A 150 -22.28 8.34 3.69
CA VAL A 150 -21.81 8.82 4.99
C VAL A 150 -22.52 10.13 5.30
N LEU A 151 -23.19 10.19 6.45
CA LEU A 151 -23.71 11.40 7.04
C LEU A 151 -22.66 11.96 8.00
N GLU A 152 -22.14 13.15 7.74
CA GLU A 152 -21.19 13.84 8.62
C GLU A 152 -21.85 14.99 9.38
N ASP A 153 -21.41 15.19 10.62
CA ASP A 153 -21.78 16.33 11.44
C ASP A 153 -20.88 17.57 11.15
N PRO A 154 -21.18 18.76 11.72
CA PRO A 154 -20.41 19.97 11.47
C PRO A 154 -18.95 19.95 11.97
N ALA A 155 -18.54 18.91 12.70
CA ALA A 155 -17.17 18.68 13.17
C ALA A 155 -16.45 17.60 12.35
N GLU A 156 -16.95 17.27 11.15
CA GLU A 156 -16.41 16.25 10.24
C GLU A 156 -16.44 14.82 10.78
N ARG A 157 -17.32 14.54 11.75
CA ARG A 157 -17.45 13.19 12.32
C ARG A 157 -18.58 12.44 11.62
N THR A 158 -18.34 11.18 11.28
CA THR A 158 -19.38 10.27 10.76
C THR A 158 -20.47 10.05 11.82
N ALA A 159 -21.67 10.54 11.54
CA ALA A 159 -22.84 10.37 12.38
C ALA A 159 -23.61 9.07 12.08
N ASP A 160 -23.77 8.72 10.81
CA ASP A 160 -24.26 7.41 10.36
C ASP A 160 -23.70 7.09 8.97
N ALA A 161 -23.64 5.81 8.61
CA ALA A 161 -23.26 5.38 7.27
C ALA A 161 -24.00 4.09 6.86
N VAL A 162 -24.07 3.87 5.55
CA VAL A 162 -24.52 2.61 4.96
C VAL A 162 -23.72 2.34 3.70
N ALA A 163 -23.35 1.08 3.48
CA ALA A 163 -22.63 0.62 2.30
C ALA A 163 -23.37 -0.58 1.70
N ILE A 164 -23.49 -0.63 0.38
CA ILE A 164 -24.05 -1.73 -0.39
C ILE A 164 -23.06 -2.10 -1.49
N TYR A 165 -22.30 -3.17 -1.28
CA TYR A 165 -21.22 -3.60 -2.17
C TYR A 165 -21.01 -5.12 -2.11
N PRO A 166 -20.14 -5.70 -2.95
CA PRO A 166 -19.71 -7.09 -2.80
C PRO A 166 -19.20 -7.44 -1.39
N THR A 167 -19.49 -8.64 -0.89
CA THR A 167 -19.16 -9.08 0.48
C THR A 167 -18.33 -10.37 0.52
N GLU A 168 -18.73 -11.45 -0.16
CA GLU A 168 -17.97 -12.70 -0.20
C GLU A 168 -17.92 -13.32 -1.60
N PRO A 169 -16.79 -13.92 -2.02
CA PRO A 169 -15.51 -14.02 -1.28
C PRO A 169 -14.62 -12.78 -1.39
N TRP A 170 -14.95 -11.82 -2.27
CA TRP A 170 -14.18 -10.60 -2.47
C TRP A 170 -14.96 -9.41 -1.91
N MET A 171 -14.62 -9.01 -0.69
CA MET A 171 -15.31 -7.93 0.01
C MET A 171 -14.88 -6.58 -0.53
N THR A 172 -15.86 -5.78 -0.95
CA THR A 172 -15.62 -4.38 -1.18
C THR A 172 -15.62 -3.57 0.12
N THR A 173 -14.43 -3.29 0.64
CA THR A 173 -14.21 -2.32 1.72
C THR A 173 -14.65 -0.93 1.26
N SER A 174 -15.40 -0.21 2.08
CA SER A 174 -15.92 1.13 1.76
C SER A 174 -15.82 2.09 2.94
N GLU A 175 -15.49 3.35 2.69
CA GLU A 175 -15.55 4.44 3.69
C GLU A 175 -16.97 4.63 4.24
N CYS A 176 -17.98 4.25 3.45
CA CYS A 176 -19.38 4.28 3.85
C CYS A 176 -19.83 3.06 4.67
N GLY A 177 -18.94 2.08 4.91
CA GLY A 177 -19.25 0.86 5.63
C GLY A 177 -18.08 0.31 6.44
N PRO A 178 -17.46 1.08 7.35
CA PRO A 178 -16.32 0.63 8.14
C PRO A 178 -16.64 -0.54 9.07
N SER A 179 -17.92 -0.77 9.39
CA SER A 179 -18.40 -1.95 10.13
C SER A 179 -18.85 -3.13 9.24
N GLY A 180 -18.63 -3.02 7.92
CA GLY A 180 -19.07 -3.99 6.92
C GLY A 180 -20.08 -3.40 5.91
N SER A 181 -20.22 -4.12 4.79
CA SER A 181 -21.10 -3.75 3.68
C SER A 181 -22.34 -4.66 3.63
N LEU A 182 -23.48 -4.10 3.25
CA LEU A 182 -24.67 -4.87 2.89
C LEU A 182 -24.44 -5.50 1.51
N PRO A 183 -24.89 -6.74 1.25
CA PRO A 183 -24.68 -7.36 -0.04
C PRO A 183 -25.56 -6.68 -1.11
N GLY A 184 -25.01 -6.39 -2.29
CA GLY A 184 -25.75 -5.87 -3.45
C GLY A 184 -26.76 -6.82 -4.11
N ILE A 185 -27.72 -7.34 -3.35
CA ILE A 185 -28.68 -8.39 -3.76
C ILE A 185 -30.10 -7.89 -4.04
N LEU A 186 -30.32 -6.57 -4.02
CA LEU A 186 -31.65 -6.00 -4.15
C LEU A 186 -32.24 -6.21 -5.55
N ASP A 187 -33.44 -6.79 -5.62
CA ASP A 187 -34.22 -6.84 -6.85
C ASP A 187 -34.95 -5.51 -7.08
N VAL A 188 -34.23 -4.58 -7.71
CA VAL A 188 -34.73 -3.23 -8.02
C VAL A 188 -36.01 -3.28 -8.87
N MET A 189 -36.18 -4.29 -9.73
CA MET A 189 -37.40 -4.45 -10.53
C MET A 189 -38.61 -4.83 -9.65
N ALA A 190 -38.39 -5.54 -8.55
CA ALA A 190 -39.42 -5.83 -7.55
C ALA A 190 -39.69 -4.66 -6.57
N GLY A 191 -38.91 -3.57 -6.65
CA GLY A 191 -39.04 -2.43 -5.75
C GLY A 191 -38.42 -2.67 -4.37
N GLU A 192 -37.43 -3.56 -4.29
CA GLU A 192 -36.72 -3.89 -3.07
C GLU A 192 -35.73 -2.79 -2.65
N THR A 193 -35.63 -2.60 -1.34
CA THR A 193 -34.79 -1.59 -0.69
C THR A 193 -34.19 -2.18 0.58
N TYR A 194 -33.10 -1.60 1.04
CA TYR A 194 -32.60 -1.87 2.39
C TYR A 194 -33.24 -0.89 3.38
N GLN A 195 -33.87 -1.41 4.42
CA GLN A 195 -34.54 -0.62 5.47
C GLN A 195 -34.00 -0.97 6.85
N ARG A 196 -33.65 0.03 7.66
CA ARG A 196 -33.09 -0.16 9.00
C ARG A 196 -34.20 -0.41 10.03
N THR A 197 -34.10 -1.51 10.79
CA THR A 197 -35.14 -1.96 11.73
C THR A 197 -35.00 -1.44 13.18
N GLY A 198 -33.91 -0.74 13.50
CA GLY A 198 -33.62 -0.22 14.85
C GLY A 198 -32.84 1.11 14.83
N ALA A 199 -32.74 1.76 16.00
CA ALA A 199 -32.17 3.11 16.16
C ALA A 199 -30.68 3.14 16.55
N GLY A 200 -30.01 1.99 16.65
CA GLY A 200 -28.58 1.88 16.99
C GLY A 200 -27.72 1.50 15.79
N VAL A 201 -26.43 1.86 15.84
CA VAL A 201 -25.43 1.57 14.80
C VAL A 201 -24.78 0.19 15.01
N GLU A 202 -24.74 -0.33 16.24
CA GLU A 202 -24.38 -1.72 16.51
C GLU A 202 -25.50 -2.70 16.10
N ALA A 203 -25.12 -3.97 15.88
CA ALA A 203 -25.83 -5.11 15.26
C ALA A 203 -27.25 -5.47 15.77
N GLU A 204 -27.90 -4.63 16.57
CA GLU A 204 -29.34 -4.64 16.86
C GLU A 204 -30.15 -3.64 16.01
N GLY A 205 -29.52 -2.82 15.17
CA GLY A 205 -30.15 -2.04 14.09
C GLY A 205 -30.01 -2.69 12.71
N ARG A 206 -30.55 -3.91 12.51
CA ARG A 206 -30.37 -4.66 11.26
C ARG A 206 -31.07 -4.00 10.07
N PHE A 207 -30.40 -3.92 8.92
CA PHE A 207 -31.06 -3.70 7.65
C PHE A 207 -31.81 -4.97 7.22
N ILE A 208 -33.00 -4.78 6.64
CA ILE A 208 -33.79 -5.85 6.00
C ILE A 208 -34.01 -5.49 4.53
N VAL A 209 -34.16 -6.50 3.69
CA VAL A 209 -34.70 -6.33 2.34
C VAL A 209 -36.23 -6.29 2.44
N ALA A 210 -36.83 -5.18 1.99
CA ALA A 210 -38.27 -4.98 2.00
C ALA A 210 -38.73 -4.15 0.80
N THR A 211 -40.02 -4.21 0.49
CA THR A 211 -40.62 -3.31 -0.50
C THR A 211 -40.49 -1.85 -0.03
N GLY A 212 -40.00 -0.98 -0.92
CA GLY A 212 -39.64 0.40 -0.56
C GLY A 212 -40.81 1.25 -0.04
N THR A 213 -40.52 2.10 0.95
CA THR A 213 -41.46 2.98 1.65
C THR A 213 -41.05 4.46 1.64
N PRO A 214 -40.67 5.03 0.49
CA PRO A 214 -40.09 6.37 0.42
C PRO A 214 -41.02 7.46 0.96
N GLY A 215 -40.50 8.29 1.87
CA GLY A 215 -41.24 9.38 2.52
C GLY A 215 -42.15 8.91 3.66
N SER A 216 -41.97 7.68 4.15
CA SER A 216 -42.77 7.09 5.23
C SER A 216 -41.89 6.48 6.32
N ALA A 217 -42.12 6.89 7.57
CA ALA A 217 -41.42 6.32 8.73
C ALA A 217 -41.82 4.86 9.07
N ALA A 218 -42.78 4.26 8.35
CA ALA A 218 -43.20 2.88 8.52
C ALA A 218 -42.36 1.94 7.65
N LEU A 219 -41.89 0.83 8.24
CA LEU A 219 -41.20 -0.23 7.51
C LEU A 219 -42.13 -0.90 6.49
N GLY A 220 -41.55 -1.29 5.35
CA GLY A 220 -42.20 -2.07 4.31
C GLY A 220 -42.56 -3.49 4.77
N GLU A 221 -43.36 -4.18 3.95
CA GLU A 221 -43.62 -5.60 4.16
C GLU A 221 -42.31 -6.38 3.92
N SER A 222 -41.82 -7.05 4.97
CA SER A 222 -40.69 -7.97 4.86
C SER A 222 -41.05 -9.05 3.85
N LEU A 223 -40.27 -9.15 2.78
CA LEU A 223 -40.43 -10.24 1.82
C LEU A 223 -39.96 -11.52 2.54
N PRO A 224 -40.81 -12.56 2.65
CA PRO A 224 -40.39 -13.80 3.29
C PRO A 224 -39.22 -14.39 2.51
N PRO A 225 -38.27 -15.07 3.18
CA PRO A 225 -37.31 -15.92 2.48
C PRO A 225 -38.08 -16.91 1.61
N SER A 226 -37.41 -17.39 0.55
CA SER A 226 -37.93 -18.28 -0.48
C SER A 226 -39.11 -19.17 -0.03
N ARG A 227 -40.18 -19.18 -0.83
CA ARG A 227 -41.39 -19.94 -0.51
C ARG A 227 -41.04 -21.42 -0.41
N GLU A 228 -41.36 -22.04 0.74
CA GLU A 228 -41.21 -23.49 0.93
C GLU A 228 -42.14 -24.29 -0.01
N SER A 229 -41.69 -24.49 -1.24
CA SER A 229 -42.37 -25.30 -2.25
C SER A 229 -41.84 -26.73 -2.31
N GLY A 230 -40.57 -26.90 -1.92
CA GLY A 230 -39.76 -28.10 -2.09
C GLY A 230 -39.18 -28.25 -3.50
N VAL A 231 -39.47 -27.36 -4.44
CA VAL A 231 -38.82 -27.33 -5.76
C VAL A 231 -37.59 -26.44 -5.68
N VAL A 232 -36.46 -26.95 -6.16
CA VAL A 232 -35.14 -26.28 -6.14
C VAL A 232 -34.49 -26.34 -7.51
N ILE A 233 -33.61 -25.38 -7.78
CA ILE A 233 -32.61 -25.42 -8.84
C ILE A 233 -31.52 -26.39 -8.38
N ALA A 234 -31.47 -27.56 -9.02
CA ALA A 234 -30.59 -28.65 -8.64
C ALA A 234 -29.27 -28.63 -9.40
N GLU A 235 -29.25 -28.16 -10.64
CA GLU A 235 -28.07 -28.13 -11.48
C GLU A 235 -28.11 -26.92 -12.41
N ALA A 236 -26.98 -26.23 -12.60
CA ALA A 236 -26.87 -25.09 -13.51
C ALA A 236 -25.49 -25.01 -14.18
N ALA A 237 -25.48 -24.74 -15.48
CA ALA A 237 -24.27 -24.42 -16.26
C ALA A 237 -24.62 -23.44 -17.40
N PRO A 238 -23.81 -22.39 -17.64
CA PRO A 238 -24.12 -21.36 -18.63
C PRO A 238 -23.56 -21.62 -20.03
N PHE A 239 -22.88 -22.74 -20.21
CA PHE A 239 -22.28 -23.22 -21.46
C PHE A 239 -22.15 -24.73 -21.34
N GLY A 240 -21.60 -25.44 -22.32
CA GLY A 240 -21.32 -26.88 -22.29
C GLY A 240 -20.28 -27.35 -23.28
N PRO A 241 -20.13 -28.67 -23.48
CA PRO A 241 -19.23 -29.20 -24.50
C PRO A 241 -19.56 -28.67 -25.91
N GLY A 242 -20.80 -28.24 -26.15
CA GLY A 242 -21.23 -27.54 -27.37
C GLY A 242 -20.83 -26.07 -27.47
N GLY A 243 -20.22 -25.48 -26.43
CA GLY A 243 -19.84 -24.07 -26.34
C GLY A 243 -20.87 -23.20 -25.61
N SER A 244 -20.80 -21.88 -25.82
CA SER A 244 -21.77 -20.91 -25.28
C SER A 244 -23.17 -21.18 -25.82
N GLY A 245 -24.19 -21.11 -24.96
CA GLY A 245 -25.56 -21.46 -25.32
C GLY A 245 -25.90 -22.95 -25.16
N ASP A 246 -24.93 -23.82 -24.87
CA ASP A 246 -25.14 -25.21 -24.43
C ASP A 246 -25.43 -25.29 -22.92
N ASP A 247 -26.39 -24.48 -22.50
CA ASP A 247 -26.74 -24.26 -21.11
C ASP A 247 -27.55 -25.42 -20.56
N LEU A 248 -27.46 -25.60 -19.25
CA LEU A 248 -28.29 -26.53 -18.49
C LEU A 248 -28.84 -25.82 -17.26
N VAL A 249 -30.15 -25.94 -17.06
CA VAL A 249 -30.82 -25.65 -15.78
C VAL A 249 -31.71 -26.83 -15.46
N GLU A 250 -31.55 -27.40 -14.27
CA GLU A 250 -32.40 -28.50 -13.83
C GLU A 250 -33.17 -28.13 -12.55
N LEU A 251 -34.48 -28.38 -12.56
CA LEU A 251 -35.33 -28.26 -11.38
C LEU A 251 -35.57 -29.63 -10.77
N ARG A 252 -35.47 -29.76 -9.45
CA ARG A 252 -35.77 -30.98 -8.68
C ARG A 252 -36.85 -30.71 -7.65
N ASN A 253 -37.77 -31.66 -7.47
CA ASN A 253 -38.77 -31.58 -6.39
C ASN A 253 -38.38 -32.45 -5.20
N ASP A 254 -37.97 -31.82 -4.10
CA ASP A 254 -37.59 -32.43 -2.83
C ASP A 254 -38.77 -32.63 -1.87
N ALA A 255 -39.98 -32.14 -2.22
CA ALA A 255 -41.18 -32.39 -1.44
C ALA A 255 -41.69 -33.83 -1.61
N ASP A 256 -42.49 -34.28 -0.65
CA ASP A 256 -43.16 -35.58 -0.65
C ASP A 256 -44.43 -35.62 -1.52
N ARG A 257 -44.75 -34.51 -2.19
CA ARG A 257 -45.94 -34.33 -3.05
C ARG A 257 -45.56 -33.84 -4.45
N THR A 258 -46.39 -34.17 -5.43
CA THR A 258 -46.23 -33.64 -6.79
C THR A 258 -46.46 -32.13 -6.82
N ALA A 259 -45.49 -31.37 -7.33
CA ALA A 259 -45.60 -29.94 -7.56
C ALA A 259 -46.14 -29.65 -8.98
N SER A 260 -47.09 -28.73 -9.07
CA SER A 260 -47.56 -28.18 -10.35
C SER A 260 -46.85 -26.86 -10.56
N LEU A 261 -46.13 -26.71 -11.68
CA LEU A 261 -45.35 -25.50 -11.98
C LEU A 261 -46.13 -24.54 -12.91
N ALA A 262 -47.43 -24.77 -13.09
CA ALA A 262 -48.26 -23.96 -13.97
C ALA A 262 -48.25 -22.48 -13.53
N GLY A 263 -47.84 -21.59 -14.42
CA GLY A 263 -47.76 -20.14 -14.16
C GLY A 263 -46.43 -19.68 -13.56
N TRP A 264 -45.58 -20.61 -13.09
CA TRP A 264 -44.26 -20.31 -12.55
C TRP A 264 -43.35 -19.73 -13.64
N THR A 265 -42.36 -18.95 -13.22
CA THR A 265 -41.43 -18.28 -14.13
C THR A 265 -39.99 -18.53 -13.75
N LEU A 266 -39.16 -18.78 -14.76
CA LEU A 266 -37.70 -18.84 -14.65
C LEU A 266 -37.12 -17.57 -15.26
N TRP A 267 -36.30 -16.88 -14.48
CA TRP A 267 -35.60 -15.66 -14.86
C TRP A 267 -34.10 -15.91 -14.85
N ARG A 268 -33.37 -15.21 -15.71
CA ARG A 268 -31.92 -15.04 -15.56
C ARG A 268 -31.61 -13.70 -14.92
N CYS A 269 -30.47 -13.59 -14.28
CA CYS A 269 -29.80 -12.31 -14.06
C CYS A 269 -28.71 -12.12 -15.14
N THR A 270 -28.43 -10.87 -15.50
CA THR A 270 -27.37 -10.54 -16.47
C THR A 270 -25.97 -10.84 -15.89
N ALA A 271 -24.91 -10.68 -16.69
CA ALA A 271 -23.53 -10.76 -16.20
C ALA A 271 -23.20 -9.71 -15.12
N ARG A 272 -24.00 -8.64 -15.02
CA ARG A 272 -23.92 -7.63 -13.96
C ARG A 272 -24.81 -7.96 -12.75
N GLY A 273 -25.42 -9.15 -12.73
CA GLY A 273 -26.30 -9.57 -11.66
C GLY A 273 -27.70 -8.93 -11.69
N GLU A 274 -28.09 -8.27 -12.78
CA GLU A 274 -29.34 -7.50 -12.83
C GLU A 274 -30.52 -8.34 -13.32
N ARG A 275 -31.72 -8.08 -12.76
CA ARG A 275 -33.01 -8.60 -13.29
C ARG A 275 -33.80 -7.46 -13.92
N THR A 276 -34.18 -7.62 -15.18
CA THR A 276 -34.91 -6.63 -15.97
C THR A 276 -36.10 -7.28 -16.66
N ALA A 277 -36.98 -6.48 -17.28
CA ALA A 277 -38.17 -7.00 -17.93
C ALA A 277 -37.87 -8.00 -19.07
N ASP A 278 -36.69 -7.91 -19.69
CA ASP A 278 -36.22 -8.76 -20.79
C ASP A 278 -35.42 -9.99 -20.34
N THR A 279 -35.20 -10.21 -19.03
CA THR A 279 -34.47 -11.40 -18.53
C THR A 279 -35.36 -12.61 -18.23
N LEU A 280 -36.67 -12.52 -18.44
CA LEU A 280 -37.58 -13.67 -18.36
C LEU A 280 -37.17 -14.74 -19.37
N GLN A 281 -36.80 -15.94 -18.90
CA GLN A 281 -36.45 -17.06 -19.77
C GLN A 281 -37.67 -17.91 -20.13
N LEU A 282 -38.48 -18.27 -19.14
CA LEU A 282 -39.55 -19.23 -19.35
C LEU A 282 -40.75 -18.95 -18.44
N ARG A 283 -41.97 -19.17 -18.96
CA ARG A 283 -43.19 -19.32 -18.16
C ARG A 283 -43.69 -20.75 -18.32
N LEU A 284 -43.73 -21.49 -17.22
CA LEU A 284 -44.04 -22.91 -17.18
C LEU A 284 -45.56 -23.14 -17.33
N GLY A 285 -45.94 -23.99 -18.28
CA GLY A 285 -47.33 -24.39 -18.53
C GLY A 285 -47.85 -25.53 -17.64
N PRO A 286 -49.15 -25.85 -17.72
CA PRO A 286 -49.83 -26.89 -16.92
C PRO A 286 -49.34 -28.33 -17.14
N GLU A 287 -48.59 -28.57 -18.22
CA GLU A 287 -47.87 -29.80 -18.54
C GLU A 287 -46.67 -30.05 -17.62
N HIS A 288 -46.06 -29.01 -17.06
CA HIS A 288 -44.90 -29.13 -16.17
C HIS A 288 -45.34 -29.50 -14.76
N ARG A 289 -45.23 -30.79 -14.44
CA ARG A 289 -45.55 -31.37 -13.12
C ARG A 289 -44.39 -32.23 -12.65
N LEU A 290 -43.86 -31.91 -11.48
CA LEU A 290 -42.75 -32.63 -10.87
C LEU A 290 -43.25 -33.56 -9.78
N ALA A 291 -43.17 -34.87 -9.98
CA ALA A 291 -43.39 -35.85 -8.91
C ALA A 291 -42.32 -35.71 -7.80
N PRO A 292 -42.53 -36.25 -6.59
CA PRO A 292 -41.49 -36.33 -5.57
C PRO A 292 -40.19 -36.96 -6.12
N GLY A 293 -39.06 -36.27 -5.98
CA GLY A 293 -37.76 -36.63 -6.55
C GLY A 293 -37.67 -36.51 -8.08
N GLY A 294 -38.72 -36.02 -8.75
CA GLY A 294 -38.75 -35.78 -10.18
C GLY A 294 -37.87 -34.60 -10.57
N ARG A 295 -37.39 -34.62 -11.81
CA ARG A 295 -36.50 -33.61 -12.39
C ARG A 295 -37.10 -33.06 -13.68
N LEU A 296 -36.81 -31.80 -13.98
CA LEU A 296 -37.20 -31.11 -15.20
C LEU A 296 -35.96 -30.43 -15.78
N VAL A 297 -35.55 -30.89 -16.96
CA VAL A 297 -34.34 -30.46 -17.65
C VAL A 297 -34.68 -29.32 -18.61
N ILE A 298 -34.13 -28.14 -18.36
CA ILE A 298 -34.29 -26.94 -19.17
C ILE A 298 -32.96 -26.65 -19.86
N ALA A 299 -32.99 -26.54 -21.18
CA ALA A 299 -31.78 -26.43 -21.99
C ALA A 299 -31.62 -25.03 -22.60
N GLY A 300 -30.37 -24.64 -22.86
CA GLY A 300 -30.04 -23.42 -23.59
C GLY A 300 -30.41 -23.46 -25.08
N PRO A 301 -30.34 -22.32 -25.78
CA PRO A 301 -30.74 -22.22 -27.19
C PRO A 301 -29.85 -23.01 -28.16
N ALA A 302 -28.64 -23.40 -27.75
CA ALA A 302 -27.68 -24.18 -28.54
C ALA A 302 -27.34 -25.53 -27.86
N SER A 303 -28.24 -26.06 -27.04
CA SER A 303 -27.96 -27.27 -26.26
C SER A 303 -27.67 -28.50 -27.10
N THR A 304 -26.74 -29.31 -26.60
CA THR A 304 -26.36 -30.62 -27.13
C THR A 304 -27.10 -31.79 -26.47
N LEU A 305 -28.00 -31.52 -25.52
CA LEU A 305 -28.75 -32.53 -24.79
C LEU A 305 -29.88 -33.17 -25.63
N ASP A 306 -29.98 -34.50 -25.57
CA ASP A 306 -30.97 -35.27 -26.34
C ASP A 306 -32.38 -35.26 -25.72
N GLU A 307 -32.49 -35.24 -24.38
CA GLU A 307 -33.74 -35.26 -23.64
C GLU A 307 -33.91 -33.96 -22.85
N VAL A 308 -34.80 -33.08 -23.33
CA VAL A 308 -35.07 -31.77 -22.73
C VAL A 308 -36.58 -31.57 -22.56
N ASP A 309 -36.99 -31.02 -21.42
CA ASP A 309 -38.39 -30.73 -21.11
C ASP A 309 -38.81 -29.34 -21.59
N ALA A 310 -37.88 -28.37 -21.58
CA ALA A 310 -38.08 -27.01 -22.06
C ALA A 310 -36.78 -26.39 -22.59
N VAL A 311 -36.90 -25.29 -23.33
CA VAL A 311 -35.76 -24.56 -23.93
C VAL A 311 -35.83 -23.08 -23.58
N MET A 312 -34.71 -22.52 -23.12
CA MET A 312 -34.53 -21.10 -22.88
C MET A 312 -34.27 -20.36 -24.20
N PRO A 313 -34.88 -19.17 -24.41
CA PRO A 313 -34.69 -18.41 -25.64
C PRO A 313 -33.35 -17.66 -25.70
N THR A 314 -32.68 -17.48 -24.55
CA THR A 314 -31.44 -16.71 -24.45
C THR A 314 -30.45 -17.49 -23.60
N SER A 315 -29.19 -17.48 -24.04
CA SER A 315 -28.09 -18.08 -23.28
C SER A 315 -27.97 -17.42 -21.91
N LEU A 316 -27.60 -18.20 -20.90
CA LEU A 316 -26.99 -17.67 -19.69
C LEU A 316 -25.66 -17.02 -20.06
N ALA A 317 -25.22 -16.06 -19.24
CA ALA A 317 -23.95 -15.38 -19.47
C ALA A 317 -22.80 -16.23 -18.92
N ASP A 318 -21.76 -16.39 -19.73
CA ASP A 318 -20.70 -17.35 -19.44
C ASP A 318 -19.75 -16.91 -18.29
N ASP A 319 -19.48 -15.61 -18.15
CA ASP A 319 -18.54 -15.07 -17.14
C ASP A 319 -19.16 -14.91 -15.75
N ALA A 320 -20.46 -14.60 -15.72
CA ALA A 320 -21.27 -14.52 -14.53
C ALA A 320 -22.74 -14.68 -14.94
N PHE A 321 -23.53 -15.41 -14.15
CA PHE A 321 -24.96 -15.53 -14.38
C PHE A 321 -25.70 -15.75 -13.07
N GLY A 322 -26.99 -15.44 -13.08
CA GLY A 322 -27.88 -15.81 -12.00
C GLY A 322 -29.18 -16.39 -12.53
N LEU A 323 -29.87 -17.13 -11.68
CA LEU A 323 -31.17 -17.73 -11.98
C LEU A 323 -32.13 -17.45 -10.83
N GLN A 324 -33.37 -17.11 -11.15
CA GLN A 324 -34.47 -17.00 -10.19
C GLN A 324 -35.67 -17.82 -10.65
N LEU A 325 -36.12 -18.72 -9.78
CA LEU A 325 -37.37 -19.43 -9.92
C LEU A 325 -38.44 -18.72 -9.07
N ARG A 326 -39.55 -18.34 -9.71
CA ARG A 326 -40.68 -17.68 -9.05
C ARG A 326 -41.98 -18.42 -9.31
N ASP A 327 -42.86 -18.45 -8.33
CA ASP A 327 -44.16 -19.12 -8.45
C ASP A 327 -45.17 -18.33 -9.30
N ASP A 328 -46.41 -18.79 -9.36
CA ASP A 328 -47.49 -18.18 -10.13
C ASP A 328 -48.00 -16.87 -9.52
N GLU A 329 -47.69 -16.59 -8.26
CA GLU A 329 -47.92 -15.29 -7.61
C GLU A 329 -46.71 -14.35 -7.73
N GLY A 330 -45.60 -14.80 -8.31
CA GLY A 330 -44.37 -14.03 -8.49
C GLY A 330 -43.44 -14.04 -7.28
N MET A 331 -43.73 -14.86 -6.25
CA MET A 331 -42.88 -14.99 -5.07
C MET A 331 -41.63 -15.81 -5.40
N LEU A 332 -40.49 -15.43 -4.81
CA LEU A 332 -39.23 -16.17 -4.93
C LEU A 332 -39.38 -17.59 -4.39
N VAL A 333 -38.97 -18.59 -5.17
CA VAL A 333 -38.98 -20.01 -4.80
C VAL A 333 -37.56 -20.52 -4.55
N ASP A 334 -36.63 -20.22 -5.45
CA ASP A 334 -35.23 -20.58 -5.33
C ASP A 334 -34.38 -19.74 -6.29
N GLU A 335 -33.09 -19.60 -6.00
CA GLU A 335 -32.17 -18.82 -6.81
C GLU A 335 -30.72 -19.29 -6.64
N LEU A 336 -29.87 -18.86 -7.57
CA LEU A 336 -28.42 -18.99 -7.45
C LEU A 336 -27.74 -17.91 -8.28
N ALA A 337 -26.57 -17.49 -7.84
CA ALA A 337 -25.70 -16.58 -8.56
C ALA A 337 -24.28 -17.14 -8.63
N VAL A 338 -23.71 -17.10 -9.83
CA VAL A 338 -22.33 -17.47 -10.15
C VAL A 338 -21.66 -16.21 -10.67
N ALA A 339 -20.61 -15.76 -10.02
CA ALA A 339 -19.83 -14.60 -10.45
C ALA A 339 -18.42 -14.65 -9.87
N HIS A 340 -17.50 -13.88 -10.47
CA HIS A 340 -16.19 -13.68 -9.89
C HIS A 340 -16.19 -12.56 -8.84
N HIS A 341 -16.70 -11.37 -9.16
CA HIS A 341 -16.66 -10.18 -8.29
C HIS A 341 -18.05 -9.61 -7.98
N GLY A 342 -18.89 -9.40 -9.00
CA GLY A 342 -20.16 -8.70 -8.85
C GLY A 342 -21.24 -9.51 -8.13
N HIS A 343 -22.00 -8.87 -7.24
CA HIS A 343 -23.22 -9.42 -6.67
C HIS A 343 -24.37 -9.44 -7.67
N SER A 344 -25.44 -10.16 -7.30
CA SER A 344 -26.58 -10.37 -8.18
C SER A 344 -27.90 -10.30 -7.42
N ALA A 345 -28.93 -9.76 -8.08
CA ALA A 345 -30.30 -9.84 -7.59
C ALA A 345 -30.79 -11.31 -7.50
N CYS A 346 -30.13 -12.25 -8.18
CA CYS A 346 -30.40 -13.69 -8.10
C CYS A 346 -29.57 -14.41 -7.02
N GLN A 347 -28.94 -13.67 -6.10
CA GLN A 347 -28.08 -14.21 -5.04
C GLN A 347 -28.84 -14.26 -3.72
N SER A 348 -28.80 -15.42 -3.07
CA SER A 348 -29.27 -15.58 -1.70
C SER A 348 -28.10 -15.43 -0.72
N GLY A 349 -28.18 -14.46 0.20
CA GLY A 349 -27.17 -14.25 1.23
C GLY A 349 -25.88 -13.62 0.71
N GLU A 350 -24.78 -13.79 1.46
CA GLU A 350 -23.50 -13.10 1.20
C GLU A 350 -22.58 -13.81 0.21
N ALA A 351 -22.72 -15.12 0.01
CA ALA A 351 -21.78 -15.94 -0.74
C ALA A 351 -22.18 -16.18 -2.21
N LEU A 352 -21.24 -15.93 -3.12
CA LEU A 352 -21.33 -16.27 -4.54
C LEU A 352 -20.80 -17.67 -4.86
N LEU A 353 -21.35 -18.29 -5.91
CA LEU A 353 -20.73 -19.49 -6.50
C LEU A 353 -19.59 -19.08 -7.46
N PRO A 354 -18.47 -19.84 -7.51
CA PRO A 354 -17.31 -19.44 -8.30
C PRO A 354 -17.50 -19.67 -9.80
N ALA A 355 -17.22 -18.66 -10.61
CA ALA A 355 -17.30 -18.71 -12.08
C ALA A 355 -16.11 -19.43 -12.75
N ARG A 356 -15.93 -20.72 -12.48
CA ARG A 356 -14.73 -21.50 -12.90
C ARG A 356 -15.01 -22.87 -13.55
N LEU A 357 -16.24 -23.08 -14.02
CA LEU A 357 -16.62 -24.34 -14.67
C LEU A 357 -15.79 -24.60 -15.93
N ASP A 358 -15.44 -25.87 -16.16
CA ASP A 358 -14.80 -26.32 -17.38
C ASP A 358 -15.82 -26.85 -18.40
N ALA A 359 -16.06 -26.06 -19.45
CA ALA A 359 -17.00 -26.39 -20.52
C ALA A 359 -16.66 -27.72 -21.23
N VAL A 360 -15.38 -28.01 -21.42
CA VAL A 360 -14.89 -29.19 -22.17
C VAL A 360 -15.11 -30.47 -21.37
N ARG A 361 -15.03 -30.41 -20.03
CA ARG A 361 -15.42 -31.52 -19.14
C ARG A 361 -16.93 -31.63 -18.94
N GLY A 362 -17.69 -30.68 -19.50
CA GLY A 362 -19.13 -30.59 -19.28
C GLY A 362 -19.45 -30.41 -17.81
N GLU A 363 -18.73 -29.53 -17.10
CA GLU A 363 -18.97 -29.27 -15.68
C GLU A 363 -20.21 -28.40 -15.46
N SER A 364 -20.80 -28.52 -14.27
CA SER A 364 -21.95 -27.75 -13.79
C SER A 364 -21.86 -27.52 -12.28
N HIS A 365 -22.56 -26.49 -11.80
CA HIS A 365 -22.85 -26.33 -10.38
C HIS A 365 -24.01 -27.25 -10.01
N GLN A 366 -23.79 -28.16 -9.06
CA GLN A 366 -24.78 -29.13 -8.63
C GLN A 366 -25.07 -28.98 -7.14
N ARG A 367 -26.35 -28.83 -6.80
CA ARG A 367 -26.81 -28.72 -5.40
C ARG A 367 -26.60 -30.05 -4.69
N ILE A 368 -26.03 -30.02 -3.49
CA ILE A 368 -25.81 -31.22 -2.69
C ILE A 368 -27.15 -31.76 -2.16
N GLU A 369 -27.27 -33.08 -2.04
CA GLU A 369 -28.49 -33.72 -1.49
C GLU A 369 -28.82 -33.23 -0.05
N PRO A 370 -30.11 -33.09 0.31
CA PRO A 370 -30.53 -32.52 1.58
C PRO A 370 -29.91 -33.21 2.82
N GLY A 371 -29.23 -32.43 3.68
CA GLY A 371 -28.68 -32.88 4.97
C GLY A 371 -27.15 -32.84 5.10
N LEU A 372 -26.40 -32.78 4.00
CA LEU A 372 -24.93 -32.68 4.00
C LEU A 372 -24.43 -31.22 4.09
N ALA A 373 -25.16 -30.27 3.48
CA ALA A 373 -24.77 -28.85 3.41
C ALA A 373 -24.56 -28.22 4.80
N ARG A 374 -25.40 -28.59 5.79
CA ARG A 374 -25.33 -28.10 7.17
C ARG A 374 -24.07 -28.51 7.93
N VAL A 375 -23.30 -29.47 7.40
CA VAL A 375 -22.07 -30.01 8.00
C VAL A 375 -20.81 -29.50 7.28
N LEU A 376 -20.91 -29.13 6.01
CA LEU A 376 -19.76 -28.93 5.13
C LEU A 376 -19.51 -27.48 4.73
N GLY A 377 -20.51 -26.60 4.78
CA GLY A 377 -20.37 -25.20 4.37
C GLY A 377 -21.03 -24.87 3.02
N PRO A 378 -20.62 -25.47 1.89
CA PRO A 378 -21.15 -25.12 0.57
C PRO A 378 -22.44 -25.89 0.24
N GLU A 379 -23.38 -25.19 -0.42
CA GLU A 379 -24.65 -25.77 -0.90
C GLU A 379 -24.53 -26.42 -2.29
N PHE A 380 -23.57 -25.99 -3.09
CA PHE A 380 -23.27 -26.50 -4.42
C PHE A 380 -21.84 -27.03 -4.51
N LEU A 381 -21.62 -27.98 -5.41
CA LEU A 381 -20.29 -28.45 -5.83
C LEU A 381 -20.13 -28.32 -7.34
N ILE A 382 -18.89 -28.36 -7.84
CA ILE A 382 -18.59 -28.47 -9.27
C ILE A 382 -18.35 -29.93 -9.60
N ALA A 383 -19.07 -30.45 -10.60
CA ALA A 383 -18.94 -31.83 -11.09
C ALA A 383 -19.36 -31.94 -12.56
N PRO A 384 -19.02 -33.04 -13.26
CA PRO A 384 -19.56 -33.33 -14.58
C PRO A 384 -21.09 -33.39 -14.57
N ARG A 385 -21.71 -32.89 -15.63
CA ARG A 385 -23.16 -32.74 -15.77
C ARG A 385 -23.98 -34.01 -15.56
N THR A 386 -25.16 -33.86 -14.97
CA THR A 386 -26.08 -34.97 -14.66
C THR A 386 -27.53 -34.75 -15.12
N PRO A 387 -27.80 -34.30 -16.36
CA PRO A 387 -29.15 -33.99 -16.81
C PRO A 387 -30.08 -35.21 -16.72
N GLY A 388 -31.19 -35.06 -16.01
CA GLY A 388 -32.19 -36.10 -15.75
C GLY A 388 -31.76 -37.17 -14.74
N ALA A 389 -30.51 -37.11 -14.26
CA ALA A 389 -29.92 -38.08 -13.34
C ALA A 389 -29.78 -37.50 -11.93
N ARG A 390 -29.27 -38.29 -10.99
CA ARG A 390 -28.97 -37.77 -9.65
C ARG A 390 -27.68 -36.95 -9.70
N ASN A 391 -27.67 -35.82 -9.00
CA ASN A 391 -26.48 -35.01 -8.78
C ASN A 391 -25.34 -35.86 -8.21
N ALA A 392 -24.12 -35.45 -8.55
CA ALA A 392 -22.87 -36.01 -8.08
C ALA A 392 -22.79 -36.03 -6.53
N ALA A 393 -22.16 -37.06 -5.98
CA ALA A 393 -21.85 -37.10 -4.55
C ALA A 393 -20.61 -36.25 -4.27
N LEU A 394 -20.38 -35.88 -3.01
CA LEU A 394 -19.18 -35.12 -2.62
C LEU A 394 -17.87 -35.81 -3.03
N ALA A 395 -17.84 -37.14 -3.06
CA ALA A 395 -16.67 -37.91 -3.52
C ALA A 395 -16.38 -37.73 -5.02
N ASP A 396 -17.38 -37.31 -5.78
CA ASP A 396 -17.31 -37.02 -7.21
C ASP A 396 -17.14 -35.51 -7.46
N ALA A 397 -17.12 -34.69 -6.39
CA ALA A 397 -16.81 -33.27 -6.50
C ALA A 397 -15.39 -33.14 -7.06
N LEU A 398 -15.25 -32.33 -8.10
CA LEU A 398 -13.95 -31.91 -8.57
C LEU A 398 -13.43 -30.91 -7.53
N ALA A 399 -12.70 -31.44 -6.55
CA ALA A 399 -12.04 -30.61 -5.55
C ALA A 399 -11.10 -29.63 -6.26
N ASP A 400 -10.77 -28.52 -5.58
CA ASP A 400 -9.54 -27.75 -5.79
C ASP A 400 -8.29 -28.60 -5.51
N ALA A 401 -8.27 -29.84 -5.98
CA ALA A 401 -7.30 -30.84 -5.65
C ALA A 401 -5.95 -30.35 -6.15
N VAL A 402 -5.11 -29.95 -5.19
CA VAL A 402 -3.67 -29.95 -5.34
C VAL A 402 -3.16 -31.28 -4.80
N PRO A 403 -2.84 -32.26 -5.66
CA PRO A 403 -1.81 -33.23 -5.35
C PRO A 403 -0.62 -32.98 -6.26
N ILE A 404 0.36 -32.19 -5.78
CA ILE A 404 1.69 -32.10 -6.40
C ILE A 404 2.55 -33.29 -5.94
N GLU A 405 2.05 -34.49 -6.20
CA GLU A 405 2.83 -35.73 -6.10
C GLU A 405 2.98 -36.42 -7.46
N ALA A 406 2.46 -35.80 -8.54
CA ALA A 406 2.68 -36.28 -9.88
C ALA A 406 4.18 -36.28 -10.23
N GLY A 407 4.62 -37.38 -10.85
CA GLY A 407 5.99 -37.55 -11.31
C GLY A 407 6.37 -36.63 -12.47
N VAL A 408 5.40 -36.07 -13.18
CA VAL A 408 5.61 -35.17 -14.33
C VAL A 408 4.96 -33.83 -14.02
N VAL A 409 5.66 -32.75 -14.33
CA VAL A 409 5.22 -31.36 -14.08
C VAL A 409 5.47 -30.49 -15.30
N VAL A 410 4.76 -29.38 -15.43
CA VAL A 410 5.13 -28.27 -16.30
C VAL A 410 6.40 -27.63 -15.73
N SER A 411 7.54 -27.79 -16.40
CA SER A 411 8.83 -27.23 -15.94
C SER A 411 9.08 -25.83 -16.46
N GLU A 412 8.57 -25.50 -17.65
CA GLU A 412 8.83 -24.21 -18.28
C GLU A 412 7.61 -23.79 -19.12
N LEU A 413 7.29 -22.49 -19.10
CA LEU A 413 6.19 -21.89 -19.85
C LEU A 413 6.67 -20.61 -20.52
N ALA A 414 6.38 -20.45 -21.81
CA ALA A 414 6.63 -19.20 -22.54
C ALA A 414 5.42 -18.82 -23.40
N THR A 415 5.06 -17.53 -23.38
CA THR A 415 3.83 -16.98 -23.98
C THR A 415 4.11 -15.83 -24.94
N ASP A 416 5.25 -15.85 -25.63
CA ASP A 416 5.67 -14.74 -26.47
C ASP A 416 4.70 -14.57 -27.66
N PRO A 417 4.30 -13.33 -27.98
CA PRO A 417 3.57 -13.06 -29.21
C PRO A 417 4.51 -13.29 -30.40
N LEU A 418 3.97 -13.86 -31.47
CA LEU A 418 4.75 -14.27 -32.64
C LEU A 418 4.98 -13.15 -33.67
N ASP A 419 4.22 -12.06 -33.57
CA ASP A 419 4.12 -10.99 -34.57
C ASP A 419 4.77 -9.67 -34.13
N VAL A 420 5.58 -9.70 -33.07
CA VAL A 420 6.25 -8.52 -32.51
C VAL A 420 7.69 -8.44 -32.99
N ALA A 421 7.98 -7.42 -33.81
CA ALA A 421 9.30 -7.23 -34.42
C ALA A 421 10.45 -7.04 -33.42
N ALA A 422 10.17 -6.50 -32.22
CA ALA A 422 11.16 -6.34 -31.15
C ALA A 422 11.62 -7.68 -30.55
N ILE A 423 10.83 -8.75 -30.70
CA ILE A 423 11.17 -10.10 -30.24
C ILE A 423 11.82 -10.85 -31.40
N ALA A 424 13.14 -10.82 -31.46
CA ALA A 424 13.88 -11.43 -32.57
C ALA A 424 13.69 -12.95 -32.68
N ARG A 425 13.39 -13.63 -31.57
CA ARG A 425 13.18 -15.08 -31.48
C ARG A 425 12.05 -15.39 -30.48
N PRO A 426 10.78 -15.40 -30.90
CA PRO A 426 9.68 -15.59 -29.98
C PRO A 426 9.66 -17.01 -29.40
N HIS A 427 9.54 -17.09 -28.08
CA HIS A 427 9.36 -18.31 -27.30
C HIS A 427 7.89 -18.51 -26.95
N ASN A 428 7.22 -19.47 -27.59
CA ASN A 428 5.85 -19.83 -27.27
C ASN A 428 5.74 -21.35 -27.16
N PHE A 429 5.85 -21.86 -25.94
CA PHE A 429 5.96 -23.30 -25.67
C PHE A 429 5.58 -23.66 -24.24
N VAL A 430 5.37 -24.96 -24.05
CA VAL A 430 5.18 -25.63 -22.77
C VAL A 430 6.20 -26.76 -22.69
N GLU A 431 6.94 -26.83 -21.59
CA GLU A 431 7.83 -27.96 -21.30
C GLU A 431 7.28 -28.79 -20.14
N LEU A 432 7.27 -30.11 -20.32
CA LEU A 432 6.96 -31.09 -19.28
C LEU A 432 8.25 -31.79 -18.85
N ALA A 433 8.51 -31.89 -17.55
CA ALA A 433 9.66 -32.61 -16.99
C ALA A 433 9.22 -33.77 -16.10
N ASN A 434 9.88 -34.92 -16.26
CA ASN A 434 9.73 -36.05 -15.34
C ASN A 434 10.63 -35.89 -14.11
N ARG A 435 10.04 -35.47 -13.00
CA ARG A 435 10.64 -35.33 -11.66
C ARG A 435 10.56 -36.61 -10.81
N SER A 436 10.01 -37.71 -11.33
CA SER A 436 9.99 -39.00 -10.63
C SER A 436 11.31 -39.76 -10.78
N THR A 437 11.48 -40.81 -9.97
CA THR A 437 12.65 -41.69 -10.02
C THR A 437 12.55 -42.79 -11.08
N ALA A 438 11.45 -42.86 -11.84
CA ALA A 438 11.20 -43.90 -12.84
C ALA A 438 10.81 -43.30 -14.20
N PRO A 439 11.04 -44.01 -15.32
CA PRO A 439 10.52 -43.57 -16.61
C PRO A 439 8.99 -43.50 -16.60
N VAL A 440 8.42 -42.45 -17.19
CA VAL A 440 6.97 -42.26 -17.32
C VAL A 440 6.60 -42.25 -18.81
N SER A 441 5.63 -43.07 -19.18
CA SER A 441 5.04 -43.03 -20.52
C SER A 441 4.00 -41.92 -20.57
N LEU A 442 4.12 -41.03 -21.56
CA LEU A 442 3.15 -39.96 -21.82
C LEU A 442 2.20 -40.33 -22.97
N GLU A 443 2.17 -41.59 -23.41
CA GLU A 443 1.28 -42.02 -24.49
C GLU A 443 -0.18 -41.71 -24.15
N GLY A 444 -0.86 -40.98 -25.03
CA GLY A 444 -2.26 -40.61 -24.88
C GLY A 444 -2.52 -39.43 -23.93
N TRP A 445 -1.48 -38.87 -23.29
CA TRP A 445 -1.61 -37.67 -22.48
C TRP A 445 -2.00 -36.47 -23.32
N ARG A 446 -2.76 -35.55 -22.74
CA ARG A 446 -3.27 -34.34 -23.38
C ARG A 446 -2.75 -33.11 -22.67
N VAL A 447 -2.27 -32.15 -23.45
CA VAL A 447 -1.91 -30.82 -22.93
C VAL A 447 -2.91 -29.82 -23.48
N TRP A 448 -3.61 -29.15 -22.59
CA TRP A 448 -4.64 -28.16 -22.87
C TRP A 448 -4.11 -26.76 -22.61
N ALA A 449 -4.72 -25.78 -23.25
CA ALA A 449 -4.50 -24.37 -22.95
C ALA A 449 -5.78 -23.72 -22.44
N CYS A 450 -5.62 -22.73 -21.57
CA CYS A 450 -6.64 -21.73 -21.27
C CYS A 450 -6.33 -20.41 -22.01
N GLY A 451 -7.37 -19.73 -22.49
CA GLY A 451 -7.29 -18.42 -23.13
C GLY A 451 -7.11 -17.28 -22.13
N ALA A 452 -6.99 -16.05 -22.63
CA ALA A 452 -6.87 -14.84 -21.78
C ALA A 452 -8.13 -14.53 -20.96
N ASP A 453 -9.26 -15.15 -21.31
CA ASP A 453 -10.51 -15.18 -20.55
C ASP A 453 -10.52 -16.23 -19.43
N GLY A 454 -9.39 -16.90 -19.20
CA GLY A 454 -9.25 -17.97 -18.21
C GLY A 454 -9.82 -19.32 -18.65
N ARG A 455 -10.56 -19.41 -19.77
CA ARG A 455 -11.30 -20.62 -20.14
C ARG A 455 -10.47 -21.62 -20.91
N ARG A 456 -10.71 -22.91 -20.69
CA ARG A 456 -10.05 -23.98 -21.45
C ARG A 456 -10.51 -23.98 -22.91
N ARG A 457 -9.56 -24.07 -23.84
CA ARG A 457 -9.82 -24.20 -25.29
C ARG A 457 -10.52 -25.53 -25.59
N ALA A 458 -11.38 -25.52 -26.61
CA ALA A 458 -12.13 -26.71 -27.05
C ALA A 458 -11.24 -27.87 -27.51
N GLU A 459 -10.05 -27.56 -28.06
CA GLU A 459 -9.09 -28.54 -28.55
C GLU A 459 -7.78 -28.46 -27.72
N PRO A 460 -7.12 -29.60 -27.46
CA PRO A 460 -5.83 -29.60 -26.77
C PRO A 460 -4.73 -29.01 -27.68
N LEU A 461 -3.69 -28.44 -27.07
CA LEU A 461 -2.45 -28.06 -27.77
C LEU A 461 -1.81 -29.28 -28.46
N GLY A 462 -1.91 -30.44 -27.83
CA GLY A 462 -1.43 -31.68 -28.42
C GLY A 462 -1.80 -32.91 -27.62
N VAL A 463 -1.86 -34.05 -28.32
CA VAL A 463 -1.93 -35.39 -27.74
C VAL A 463 -0.58 -36.05 -27.95
N LEU A 464 0.04 -36.51 -26.87
CA LEU A 464 1.38 -37.09 -26.91
C LEU A 464 1.35 -38.51 -27.49
N GLY A 465 2.18 -38.72 -28.52
CA GLY A 465 2.15 -39.92 -29.35
C GLY A 465 2.62 -41.21 -28.66
N SER A 466 2.31 -42.35 -29.29
CA SER A 466 2.75 -43.67 -28.83
C SER A 466 4.29 -43.75 -28.81
N GLY A 467 4.87 -44.05 -27.64
CA GLY A 467 6.32 -44.18 -27.44
C GLY A 467 7.02 -42.96 -26.83
N THR A 468 6.31 -41.87 -26.51
CA THR A 468 6.87 -40.76 -25.72
C THR A 468 7.11 -41.22 -24.28
N ILE A 469 8.34 -41.62 -23.96
CA ILE A 469 8.75 -42.04 -22.62
C ILE A 469 9.78 -41.04 -22.09
N LEU A 470 9.44 -40.36 -21.00
CA LEU A 470 10.39 -39.50 -20.29
C LEU A 470 11.15 -40.33 -19.27
N ALA A 471 12.47 -40.46 -19.43
CA ALA A 471 13.33 -40.93 -18.36
C ALA A 471 13.29 -39.96 -17.16
N PRO A 472 13.74 -40.36 -15.95
CA PRO A 472 13.96 -39.42 -14.86
C PRO A 472 14.84 -38.25 -15.31
N GLY A 473 14.38 -37.01 -15.11
CA GLY A 473 15.03 -35.78 -15.61
C GLY A 473 14.89 -35.54 -17.12
N GLY A 474 14.10 -36.35 -17.83
CA GLY A 474 13.77 -36.14 -19.24
C GLY A 474 12.67 -35.09 -19.40
N VAL A 475 12.70 -34.35 -20.50
CA VAL A 475 11.73 -33.31 -20.84
C VAL A 475 11.02 -33.58 -22.17
N ALA A 476 9.79 -33.09 -22.30
CA ALA A 476 9.01 -33.03 -23.53
C ALA A 476 8.56 -31.60 -23.78
N VAL A 477 8.85 -31.07 -24.97
CA VAL A 477 8.47 -29.70 -25.38
C VAL A 477 7.29 -29.75 -26.33
N LEU A 478 6.27 -28.96 -26.07
CA LEU A 478 5.22 -28.62 -27.03
C LEU A 478 5.39 -27.15 -27.42
N ALA A 479 5.46 -26.82 -28.69
CA ALA A 479 5.76 -25.45 -29.13
C ALA A 479 4.83 -24.95 -30.24
N ALA A 480 4.63 -23.63 -30.30
CA ALA A 480 3.82 -23.00 -31.33
C ALA A 480 4.52 -23.09 -32.69
N ALA A 481 3.76 -23.38 -33.74
CA ALA A 481 4.23 -23.39 -35.11
C ALA A 481 4.87 -22.04 -35.47
N GLY A 482 6.05 -22.08 -36.11
CA GLY A 482 6.79 -20.88 -36.50
C GLY A 482 7.76 -20.34 -35.45
N THR A 483 7.82 -20.94 -34.26
CA THR A 483 8.86 -20.63 -33.26
C THR A 483 10.11 -21.51 -33.45
N PRO A 484 11.28 -21.08 -32.96
CA PRO A 484 12.48 -21.93 -32.96
C PRO A 484 12.29 -23.24 -32.18
N ALA A 485 11.53 -23.22 -31.08
CA ALA A 485 11.27 -24.39 -30.25
C ALA A 485 10.44 -25.47 -30.95
N ALA A 486 9.70 -25.13 -32.01
CA ALA A 486 8.97 -26.11 -32.82
C ALA A 486 9.91 -27.07 -33.57
N GLU A 487 11.17 -26.69 -33.82
CA GLU A 487 12.17 -27.57 -34.40
C GLU A 487 12.65 -28.59 -33.35
N GLY A 488 12.12 -29.81 -33.41
CA GLY A 488 12.44 -30.87 -32.45
C GLY A 488 11.49 -30.97 -31.27
N ALA A 489 10.41 -30.18 -31.24
CA ALA A 489 9.33 -30.35 -30.28
C ALA A 489 8.69 -31.75 -30.37
N THR A 490 8.23 -32.24 -29.23
CA THR A 490 7.46 -33.49 -29.13
C THR A 490 6.08 -33.34 -29.79
N ALA A 491 5.47 -32.16 -29.70
CA ALA A 491 4.28 -31.79 -30.45
C ALA A 491 4.34 -30.30 -30.86
N VAL A 492 3.64 -29.96 -31.95
CA VAL A 492 3.56 -28.58 -32.46
C VAL A 492 2.10 -28.17 -32.51
N PHE A 493 1.77 -27.03 -31.90
CA PHE A 493 0.42 -26.47 -31.91
C PHE A 493 0.32 -25.25 -32.85
N ALA A 494 -0.82 -25.08 -33.50
CA ALA A 494 -1.01 -24.03 -34.50
C ALA A 494 -1.37 -22.67 -33.87
N GLU A 495 -2.21 -22.67 -32.85
CA GLU A 495 -2.67 -21.44 -32.18
C GLU A 495 -1.78 -21.13 -30.96
N PRO A 496 -1.02 -20.02 -30.98
CA PRO A 496 -0.09 -19.70 -29.90
C PRO A 496 -0.80 -19.52 -28.55
N LEU A 497 -0.07 -19.73 -27.46
CA LEU A 497 -0.51 -19.27 -26.14
C LEU A 497 -0.63 -17.75 -26.17
N ALA A 498 -1.75 -17.22 -25.70
CA ALA A 498 -2.02 -15.79 -25.76
C ALA A 498 -1.14 -15.05 -24.77
N PHE A 499 -0.60 -13.92 -25.21
CA PHE A 499 0.30 -13.14 -24.38
C PHE A 499 -0.43 -12.56 -23.15
N LEU A 500 -1.57 -11.90 -23.33
CA LEU A 500 -2.28 -11.22 -22.24
C LEU A 500 -2.82 -12.18 -21.17
N GLY A 501 -2.82 -13.47 -21.46
CA GLY A 501 -3.15 -14.47 -20.47
C GLY A 501 -3.22 -15.83 -21.13
N ALA A 502 -2.52 -16.79 -20.54
CA ALA A 502 -2.61 -18.18 -20.93
C ALA A 502 -2.43 -19.08 -19.73
N GLY A 503 -3.23 -20.14 -19.70
CA GLY A 503 -3.03 -21.25 -18.78
C GLY A 503 -2.67 -22.52 -19.53
N VAL A 504 -2.07 -23.46 -18.83
CA VAL A 504 -1.79 -24.83 -19.30
C VAL A 504 -2.37 -25.81 -18.32
N LEU A 505 -2.99 -26.87 -18.83
CA LEU A 505 -3.52 -27.97 -18.04
C LEU A 505 -3.10 -29.30 -18.66
N VAL A 506 -2.51 -30.19 -17.86
CA VAL A 506 -1.99 -31.49 -18.31
C VAL A 506 -2.88 -32.60 -17.77
N GLU A 507 -3.35 -33.46 -18.67
CA GLU A 507 -4.12 -34.67 -18.35
C GLU A 507 -3.37 -35.92 -18.79
N ASN A 508 -3.46 -36.98 -17.99
CA ASN A 508 -2.98 -38.30 -18.41
C ASN A 508 -3.93 -38.96 -19.43
N ALA A 509 -3.61 -40.19 -19.86
CA ALA A 509 -4.39 -40.91 -20.86
C ALA A 509 -5.84 -41.20 -20.40
N GLU A 510 -6.01 -41.36 -19.08
CA GLU A 510 -7.28 -41.58 -18.40
C GLU A 510 -8.12 -40.30 -18.22
N GLY A 511 -7.54 -39.12 -18.49
CA GLY A 511 -8.19 -37.82 -18.32
C GLY A 511 -8.06 -37.23 -16.92
N GLU A 512 -7.22 -37.81 -16.06
CA GLU A 512 -6.94 -37.29 -14.72
C GLU A 512 -5.98 -36.10 -14.80
N LEU A 513 -6.23 -35.05 -13.99
CA LEU A 513 -5.37 -33.87 -13.89
C LEU A 513 -4.01 -34.26 -13.31
N VAL A 514 -2.94 -33.90 -14.01
CA VAL A 514 -1.54 -34.16 -13.62
C VAL A 514 -0.87 -32.91 -13.06
N ASP A 515 -0.93 -31.81 -13.80
CA ASP A 515 -0.36 -30.51 -13.42
C ASP A 515 -1.05 -29.39 -14.21
N ARG A 516 -0.89 -28.15 -13.77
CA ARG A 516 -1.37 -26.94 -14.45
C ARG A 516 -0.52 -25.74 -14.06
N VAL A 517 -0.63 -24.66 -14.82
CA VAL A 517 -0.04 -23.35 -14.50
C VAL A 517 -0.78 -22.24 -15.25
N GLY A 518 -1.11 -21.16 -14.57
CA GLY A 518 -1.71 -19.96 -15.14
C GLY A 518 -0.74 -18.77 -15.14
N ALA A 519 -0.67 -18.04 -16.25
CA ALA A 519 0.00 -16.74 -16.34
C ALA A 519 -0.93 -15.72 -16.99
N PHE A 520 -1.45 -14.77 -16.22
CA PHE A 520 -2.50 -13.84 -16.65
C PHE A 520 -2.09 -12.37 -16.48
N HIS A 521 -2.79 -11.50 -17.19
CA HIS A 521 -2.79 -10.07 -16.89
C HIS A 521 -3.62 -9.88 -15.62
N VAL A 522 -3.01 -9.33 -14.58
CA VAL A 522 -3.60 -9.30 -13.23
C VAL A 522 -4.25 -7.95 -12.94
N ASN A 523 -3.60 -6.84 -13.30
CA ASN A 523 -4.06 -5.50 -12.96
C ASN A 523 -4.02 -4.56 -14.18
N GLU A 524 -5.10 -3.84 -14.42
CA GLU A 524 -5.14 -2.65 -15.29
C GLU A 524 -5.13 -1.40 -14.40
N MET A 525 -3.94 -0.81 -14.19
CA MET A 525 -3.74 0.23 -13.18
C MET A 525 -4.13 -0.30 -11.79
N ASP A 526 -5.20 0.22 -11.20
CA ASP A 526 -5.67 -0.14 -9.86
C ASP A 526 -6.67 -1.31 -9.90
N GLU A 527 -7.31 -1.57 -11.06
CA GLU A 527 -8.39 -2.56 -11.20
C GLU A 527 -7.82 -3.97 -11.40
N SER A 528 -8.35 -4.95 -10.65
CA SER A 528 -8.07 -6.37 -10.90
C SER A 528 -8.83 -6.86 -12.12
N ILE A 529 -8.11 -7.47 -13.06
CA ILE A 529 -8.67 -8.09 -14.28
C ILE A 529 -8.24 -9.55 -14.42
N GLU A 530 -7.68 -10.14 -13.36
CA GLU A 530 -7.29 -11.55 -13.34
C GLU A 530 -8.51 -12.45 -13.58
N PRO A 531 -8.54 -13.27 -14.65
CA PRO A 531 -9.68 -14.14 -14.89
C PRO A 531 -9.61 -15.40 -14.01
N PRO A 532 -10.76 -15.94 -13.58
CA PRO A 532 -10.78 -17.26 -12.94
C PRO A 532 -10.43 -18.32 -13.99
N SER A 533 -9.56 -19.27 -13.65
CA SER A 533 -9.13 -20.28 -14.61
C SER A 533 -8.98 -21.68 -14.00
N PRO A 534 -9.49 -22.75 -14.67
CA PRO A 534 -9.16 -24.13 -14.29
C PRO A 534 -7.69 -24.48 -14.53
N CYS A 535 -6.93 -23.65 -15.26
CA CYS A 535 -5.50 -23.84 -15.50
C CYS A 535 -4.58 -23.22 -14.43
N THR A 536 -5.09 -22.50 -13.43
CA THR A 536 -4.27 -21.86 -12.38
C THR A 536 -4.19 -22.73 -11.13
N ASN A 537 -3.01 -22.83 -10.50
CA ASN A 537 -2.89 -23.28 -9.12
C ASN A 537 -2.75 -22.09 -8.16
N GLY A 538 -3.68 -21.95 -7.22
CA GLY A 538 -3.65 -20.86 -6.25
C GLY A 538 -3.65 -19.50 -6.94
N VAL A 539 -2.56 -18.76 -6.80
CA VAL A 539 -2.34 -17.42 -7.37
C VAL A 539 -1.55 -17.53 -8.67
N SER A 540 -2.05 -16.95 -9.77
CA SER A 540 -1.41 -17.04 -11.08
C SER A 540 -0.13 -16.21 -11.20
N LEU A 541 0.70 -16.57 -12.18
CA LEU A 541 1.82 -15.74 -12.63
C LEU A 541 1.33 -14.46 -13.32
N VAL A 542 2.17 -13.43 -13.32
CA VAL A 542 1.85 -12.13 -13.94
C VAL A 542 2.49 -12.07 -15.31
N THR A 543 1.71 -11.80 -16.36
CA THR A 543 2.17 -11.95 -17.75
C THR A 543 3.40 -11.08 -18.11
N PHE A 544 3.61 -9.97 -17.41
CA PHE A 544 4.68 -9.02 -17.71
C PHE A 544 6.03 -9.34 -17.05
N GLN A 545 6.14 -10.39 -16.23
CA GLN A 545 7.38 -10.69 -15.51
C GLN A 545 8.56 -11.02 -16.46
N PRO A 546 8.42 -11.85 -17.51
CA PRO A 546 9.58 -12.22 -18.35
C PRO A 546 9.98 -11.11 -19.32
N ASP A 547 11.28 -10.80 -19.38
CA ASP A 547 11.88 -9.99 -20.45
C ASP A 547 12.04 -10.81 -21.73
N ARG A 548 11.05 -10.70 -22.60
CA ARG A 548 11.03 -11.47 -23.86
C ARG A 548 11.84 -10.85 -24.97
N VAL A 549 12.22 -9.58 -24.86
CA VAL A 549 13.23 -9.01 -25.77
C VAL A 549 14.59 -9.67 -25.49
N ARG A 550 14.85 -10.04 -24.23
CA ARG A 550 16.01 -10.83 -23.81
C ARG A 550 15.82 -12.35 -23.90
N GLY A 551 14.62 -12.82 -24.26
CA GLY A 551 14.32 -14.24 -24.44
C GLY A 551 14.08 -15.00 -23.13
N GLU A 552 13.47 -14.35 -22.14
CA GLU A 552 13.08 -14.99 -20.89
C GLU A 552 11.73 -15.72 -20.97
N SER A 553 11.57 -16.73 -20.11
CA SER A 553 10.38 -17.56 -19.89
C SER A 553 10.11 -17.71 -18.39
N TYR A 554 9.02 -18.39 -18.03
CA TYR A 554 8.78 -18.84 -16.65
C TYR A 554 9.37 -20.24 -16.46
N ALA A 555 10.23 -20.42 -15.48
CA ALA A 555 10.80 -21.70 -15.11
C ALA A 555 10.35 -22.11 -13.70
N ARG A 556 9.92 -23.36 -13.53
CA ARG A 556 9.45 -23.89 -12.25
C ARG A 556 10.63 -24.11 -11.31
N VAL A 557 10.60 -23.48 -10.15
CA VAL A 557 11.60 -23.59 -9.07
C VAL A 557 11.06 -24.37 -7.86
N GLU A 558 9.73 -24.33 -7.64
CA GLU A 558 9.08 -24.97 -6.48
C GLU A 558 7.77 -25.68 -6.87
N ARG A 559 7.11 -26.31 -5.88
CA ARG A 559 5.95 -27.20 -6.03
C ARG A 559 5.01 -27.08 -4.83
N THR A 560 4.69 -25.84 -4.47
CA THR A 560 3.84 -25.44 -3.35
C THR A 560 2.36 -25.49 -3.69
N GLY A 561 1.99 -25.35 -4.97
CA GLY A 561 0.60 -25.27 -5.43
C GLY A 561 0.09 -23.85 -5.58
N VAL A 562 1.01 -22.90 -5.63
CA VAL A 562 0.75 -21.50 -5.94
C VAL A 562 1.68 -21.13 -7.09
N ASP A 563 1.12 -20.88 -8.28
CA ASP A 563 1.93 -20.68 -9.49
C ASP A 563 2.92 -19.51 -9.31
N LEU A 564 2.49 -18.39 -8.70
CA LEU A 564 3.32 -17.21 -8.42
C LEU A 564 4.54 -17.49 -7.52
N VAL A 565 4.49 -18.55 -6.72
CA VAL A 565 5.60 -19.01 -5.85
C VAL A 565 6.43 -20.08 -6.57
N ASP A 566 5.77 -20.92 -7.35
CA ASP A 566 6.37 -22.09 -7.96
C ASP A 566 7.26 -21.77 -9.16
N PHE A 567 7.13 -20.59 -9.77
CA PHE A 567 7.91 -20.19 -10.94
C PHE A 567 8.68 -18.88 -10.72
N ALA A 568 9.82 -18.77 -11.42
CA ALA A 568 10.62 -17.56 -11.54
C ALA A 568 10.94 -17.30 -13.02
N THR A 569 11.30 -16.06 -13.37
CA THR A 569 11.72 -15.73 -14.72
C THR A 569 13.20 -15.99 -14.95
N GLY A 570 13.55 -16.39 -16.17
CA GLY A 570 14.93 -16.65 -16.57
C GLY A 570 15.06 -16.94 -18.06
N ALA A 571 16.29 -17.06 -18.56
CA ALA A 571 16.54 -17.32 -19.98
C ALA A 571 15.85 -18.62 -20.44
N ALA A 572 15.11 -18.55 -21.55
CA ALA A 572 14.34 -19.68 -22.04
C ALA A 572 15.23 -20.86 -22.47
N SER A 573 14.87 -22.07 -22.06
CA SER A 573 15.69 -23.28 -22.19
C SER A 573 14.95 -24.51 -22.75
N PRO A 574 14.13 -24.38 -23.81
CA PRO A 574 13.30 -25.49 -24.29
C PRO A 574 14.15 -26.73 -24.63
N GLY A 575 13.83 -27.85 -24.01
CA GLY A 575 14.46 -29.15 -24.24
C GLY A 575 15.67 -29.41 -23.34
N VAL A 576 15.95 -28.55 -22.38
CA VAL A 576 17.02 -28.71 -21.39
C VAL A 576 16.38 -28.76 -20.00
N ASP A 577 16.58 -29.87 -19.27
CA ASP A 577 16.22 -29.92 -17.84
C ASP A 577 17.18 -29.06 -17.03
N GLY A 578 17.00 -27.74 -17.12
CA GLY A 578 17.64 -26.77 -16.27
C GLY A 578 16.68 -26.40 -15.15
N LEU A 579 16.87 -26.96 -13.96
CA LEU A 579 16.61 -26.13 -12.78
C LEU A 579 17.49 -24.89 -12.96
N VAL A 580 16.91 -23.69 -12.88
CA VAL A 580 17.72 -22.47 -12.77
C VAL A 580 18.65 -22.67 -11.58
N ALA A 581 19.94 -22.88 -11.87
CA ALA A 581 20.93 -23.20 -10.86
C ALA A 581 21.30 -21.93 -10.09
N GLY A 582 20.63 -21.72 -8.97
CA GLY A 582 21.02 -20.79 -7.91
C GLY A 582 20.10 -21.01 -6.70
N PRO A 583 20.61 -20.94 -5.46
CA PRO A 583 19.72 -20.83 -4.31
C PRO A 583 19.12 -19.43 -4.35
N VAL A 584 17.99 -19.26 -5.02
CA VAL A 584 16.98 -18.38 -4.48
C VAL A 584 16.17 -19.30 -3.60
N GLU A 585 16.59 -19.46 -2.35
CA GLU A 585 15.66 -19.89 -1.31
C GLU A 585 14.55 -18.84 -1.37
N THR A 586 13.45 -19.12 -2.07
CA THR A 586 12.45 -18.09 -2.26
C THR A 586 11.87 -17.78 -0.89
N VAL A 587 11.75 -16.49 -0.60
CA VAL A 587 11.13 -15.98 0.61
C VAL A 587 9.76 -16.62 0.82
N ALA A 588 9.06 -16.93 -0.27
CA ALA A 588 7.76 -17.59 -0.29
C ALA A 588 7.77 -19.03 0.26
N SER A 589 8.81 -19.85 0.03
CA SER A 589 8.90 -21.17 0.65
C SER A 589 9.12 -21.09 2.17
N ARG A 590 9.87 -20.07 2.66
CA ARG A 590 9.97 -19.80 4.11
C ARG A 590 8.62 -19.37 4.70
N LEU A 591 7.84 -18.56 3.99
CA LEU A 591 6.52 -18.12 4.45
C LEU A 591 5.51 -19.26 4.60
N LEU A 592 5.47 -20.22 3.67
CA LEU A 592 4.58 -21.37 3.82
C LEU A 592 4.98 -22.25 5.02
N GLU A 593 6.27 -22.29 5.35
CA GLU A 593 6.75 -22.97 6.54
C GLU A 593 6.44 -22.17 7.82
N ASP A 594 6.44 -20.83 7.78
CA ASP A 594 6.08 -19.95 8.91
C ASP A 594 4.58 -19.85 9.16
N VAL A 595 3.73 -19.86 8.12
CA VAL A 595 2.28 -20.00 8.28
C VAL A 595 1.95 -21.35 8.93
N ARG A 596 2.67 -22.42 8.54
CA ARG A 596 2.56 -23.76 9.16
C ARG A 596 3.22 -23.83 10.54
N SER A 597 4.26 -23.04 10.82
CA SER A 597 4.98 -22.99 12.10
C SER A 597 4.17 -22.20 13.14
N THR A 598 3.53 -21.10 12.74
CA THR A 598 2.65 -20.26 13.56
C THR A 598 1.41 -21.05 13.99
N ALA A 599 0.83 -21.85 13.09
CA ALA A 599 -0.25 -22.80 13.42
C ALA A 599 0.19 -23.90 14.42
N ARG A 600 1.49 -24.25 14.48
CA ARG A 600 2.05 -25.18 15.47
C ARG A 600 2.56 -24.49 16.75
N GLY A 601 2.81 -23.18 16.69
CA GLY A 601 3.34 -22.34 17.76
C GLY A 601 2.30 -21.90 18.79
N MET A 602 1.00 -21.91 18.43
CA MET A 602 -0.12 -21.61 19.35
C MET A 602 -0.28 -22.63 20.51
N LEU A 603 0.58 -23.64 20.63
CA LEU A 603 0.51 -24.69 21.65
C LEU A 603 1.68 -24.75 22.64
N ARG A 604 2.50 -23.69 22.79
CA ARG A 604 3.52 -23.69 23.84
C ARG A 604 3.82 -22.31 24.44
N PRO A 605 3.89 -22.19 25.78
CA PRO A 605 4.26 -20.95 26.45
C PRO A 605 5.79 -20.75 26.43
N PRO A 606 6.29 -19.52 26.24
CA PRO A 606 7.72 -19.22 26.24
C PRO A 606 8.26 -19.07 27.67
N ALA A 607 9.52 -19.49 27.85
CA ALA A 607 10.28 -19.42 29.11
C ALA A 607 11.21 -18.18 29.14
N SER A 608 11.53 -17.76 30.36
CA SER A 608 12.14 -16.48 30.76
C SER A 608 13.69 -16.47 30.88
N ASP A 609 14.31 -15.42 30.31
CA ASP A 609 15.46 -14.56 30.77
C ASP A 609 16.87 -15.17 31.04
N PRO A 610 18.01 -14.40 31.11
CA PRO A 610 18.21 -12.93 31.09
C PRO A 610 19.44 -12.31 30.35
N ALA A 611 19.34 -10.98 30.19
CA ALA A 611 20.26 -9.84 29.96
C ALA A 611 21.82 -9.93 29.87
N VAL A 612 22.35 -9.33 28.79
CA VAL A 612 23.27 -8.17 28.59
C VAL A 612 24.34 -7.77 29.64
N ALA A 613 25.59 -7.60 29.18
CA ALA A 613 26.48 -6.47 29.52
C ALA A 613 27.65 -6.34 28.50
N LEU A 614 27.72 -5.20 27.79
CA LEU A 614 28.83 -4.76 26.92
C LEU A 614 29.60 -3.62 27.63
N ALA A 615 30.93 -3.61 27.55
CA ALA A 615 31.73 -2.43 27.89
C ALA A 615 33.08 -2.37 27.13
N ALA A 616 33.20 -1.31 26.33
CA ALA A 616 34.36 -0.42 26.09
C ALA A 616 35.78 -0.98 25.88
N ALA A 617 36.37 -0.67 24.72
CA ALA A 617 37.46 0.34 24.59
C ALA A 617 38.11 0.24 23.19
N ALA A 618 38.08 1.32 22.42
CA ALA A 618 38.95 1.52 21.25
C ALA A 618 39.89 2.69 21.55
N GLU A 619 41.20 2.46 21.41
CA GLU A 619 42.27 3.41 21.69
C GLU A 619 42.37 4.51 20.62
N PRO A 620 42.76 5.76 20.97
CA PRO A 620 43.13 6.76 19.99
C PRO A 620 44.61 6.65 19.61
N SER A 621 44.86 6.72 18.30
CA SER A 621 46.18 6.75 17.70
C SER A 621 46.92 8.06 18.00
N ALA A 622 48.22 7.92 18.27
CA ALA A 622 49.13 9.01 18.57
C ALA A 622 49.29 9.97 17.38
N ARG A 623 49.06 11.27 17.61
CA ARG A 623 49.48 12.35 16.71
C ARG A 623 50.79 12.96 17.22
N THR A 624 51.74 13.04 16.30
CA THR A 624 53.10 13.55 16.44
C THR A 624 53.09 15.07 16.69
N ALA A 625 53.79 15.52 17.73
CA ALA A 625 53.98 16.93 18.03
C ALA A 625 54.80 17.63 16.92
N VAL A 626 54.21 18.67 16.33
CA VAL A 626 54.91 19.62 15.43
C VAL A 626 55.30 20.85 16.26
N ALA A 627 56.58 21.17 16.25
CA ALA A 627 57.13 22.33 16.95
C ALA A 627 56.68 23.65 16.29
N LEU A 628 56.05 24.53 17.06
CA LEU A 628 55.72 25.89 16.66
C LEU A 628 56.93 26.84 16.86
N PRO A 629 57.15 27.83 15.97
CA PRO A 629 58.16 28.85 16.16
C PRO A 629 57.76 29.82 17.28
N SER A 630 58.76 30.35 17.98
CA SER A 630 58.63 31.30 19.09
C SER A 630 57.91 32.58 18.66
N ARG A 631 56.80 32.89 19.35
CA ARG A 631 55.98 34.10 19.16
C ARG A 631 56.42 35.23 20.08
N THR A 632 56.47 36.44 19.52
CA THR A 632 56.67 37.72 20.21
C THR A 632 55.38 38.20 20.89
N ALA A 633 55.54 38.80 22.08
CA ALA A 633 54.46 39.35 22.90
C ALA A 633 53.62 40.41 22.15
N GLY A 634 52.37 40.07 21.82
CA GLY A 634 51.35 40.98 21.32
C GLY A 634 50.44 41.47 22.45
N ALA A 635 49.63 42.51 22.19
CA ALA A 635 48.62 42.98 23.13
C ALA A 635 47.49 41.95 23.28
N GLU A 636 47.27 41.45 24.49
CA GLU A 636 46.15 40.55 24.76
C GLU A 636 44.81 41.31 24.84
N PRO A 637 43.69 40.69 24.42
CA PRO A 637 42.38 41.27 24.59
C PRO A 637 42.07 41.46 26.08
N ALA A 638 41.53 42.61 26.45
CA ALA A 638 41.13 42.93 27.81
C ALA A 638 39.84 42.21 28.23
N ARG A 639 38.99 41.87 27.24
CA ARG A 639 37.74 41.13 27.45
C ARG A 639 37.39 40.34 26.19
N LEU A 640 36.92 39.10 26.36
CA LEU A 640 36.26 38.33 25.31
C LEU A 640 34.77 38.16 25.62
N VAL A 641 33.95 38.33 24.59
CA VAL A 641 32.51 38.14 24.63
C VAL A 641 32.15 37.12 23.55
N ALA A 642 31.53 36.02 23.95
CA ALA A 642 30.88 35.10 23.02
C ALA A 642 29.43 35.56 22.79
N GLY A 643 28.97 35.44 21.56
CA GLY A 643 27.58 35.67 21.18
C GLY A 643 27.25 34.88 19.92
N THR A 644 26.05 35.08 19.40
CA THR A 644 25.62 34.47 18.15
C THR A 644 25.23 35.54 17.14
N THR A 645 25.36 35.22 15.86
CA THR A 645 24.71 35.93 14.76
C THR A 645 23.44 35.17 14.44
N GLY A 646 22.39 35.85 13.99
CA GLY A 646 21.17 35.20 13.51
C GLY A 646 21.40 34.25 12.32
N ALA A 647 20.29 33.78 11.71
CA ALA A 647 20.33 32.81 10.61
C ALA A 647 21.20 33.25 9.42
N GLU A 648 21.24 34.55 9.14
CA GLU A 648 22.24 35.13 8.25
C GLU A 648 23.35 35.83 9.07
N PRO A 649 24.62 35.41 8.94
CA PRO A 649 25.72 36.12 9.57
C PRO A 649 25.99 37.45 8.84
N ALA A 650 25.31 38.51 9.28
CA ALA A 650 25.52 39.85 8.76
C ALA A 650 26.78 40.52 9.37
N VAL A 651 27.41 41.38 8.57
CA VAL A 651 28.41 42.36 9.05
C VAL A 651 27.76 43.47 9.89
N ARG A 652 26.41 43.56 9.89
CA ARG A 652 25.62 44.48 10.71
C ARG A 652 25.40 43.87 12.09
N TRP A 653 25.88 44.55 13.11
CA TRP A 653 25.90 44.11 14.50
C TRP A 653 24.48 43.99 15.09
N SER A 654 24.05 42.76 15.36
CA SER A 654 22.99 42.40 16.32
C SER A 654 23.42 41.08 16.93
N LEU A 655 24.00 41.10 18.13
CA LEU A 655 24.36 39.88 18.85
C LEU A 655 23.25 39.57 19.85
N ASP A 656 22.59 38.45 19.64
CA ASP A 656 21.70 37.87 20.65
C ASP A 656 22.58 37.04 21.62
N ASP A 657 22.17 36.98 22.89
CA ASP A 657 22.76 36.13 23.93
C ASP A 657 24.27 36.31 24.25
N GLU A 658 24.74 37.57 24.37
CA GLU A 658 26.13 37.86 24.78
C GLU A 658 26.49 37.29 26.18
N ARG A 659 27.63 36.57 26.26
CA ARG A 659 28.22 36.10 27.53
C ARG A 659 29.73 36.33 27.59
N ALA A 660 30.24 36.70 28.76
CA ALA A 660 31.68 36.82 28.98
C ALA A 660 32.34 35.43 29.02
N VAL A 661 33.47 35.26 28.33
CA VAL A 661 34.25 34.00 28.30
C VAL A 661 35.69 34.22 28.73
N GLY A 662 36.34 33.18 29.26
CA GLY A 662 37.71 33.23 29.75
C GLY A 662 38.73 33.48 28.64
N ILE A 663 39.82 34.19 28.97
CA ILE A 663 40.98 34.33 28.09
C ILE A 663 41.78 33.02 28.20
N PRO A 664 42.15 32.34 27.09
CA PRO A 664 43.01 31.16 27.17
C PRO A 664 44.32 31.51 27.87
N PRO A 665 44.83 30.68 28.80
CA PRO A 665 46.13 30.95 29.41
C PRO A 665 47.22 30.94 28.33
N THR A 666 48.02 32.01 28.29
CA THR A 666 49.28 32.01 27.57
C THR A 666 50.31 31.26 28.42
N ASP A 667 50.88 30.17 27.89
CA ASP A 667 51.87 29.37 28.62
C ASP A 667 53.09 30.21 29.01
N GLU A 668 53.14 30.71 30.25
CA GLU A 668 54.34 31.29 30.85
C GLU A 668 55.31 30.17 31.24
N ALA A 669 56.38 30.01 30.45
CA ALA A 669 57.50 29.14 30.80
C ALA A 669 58.37 29.77 31.90
N GLY A 670 58.27 29.28 33.13
CA GLY A 670 59.35 29.46 34.11
C GLY A 670 58.98 29.23 35.57
N ALA A 671 59.21 28.01 36.08
CA ALA A 671 59.40 27.80 37.52
C ALA A 671 60.45 26.71 37.79
N GLU A 672 61.51 27.09 38.52
CA GLU A 672 62.58 26.23 39.03
C GLU A 672 62.09 25.26 40.14
N PRO A 673 62.83 24.17 40.44
CA PRO A 673 62.38 23.14 41.36
C PRO A 673 62.81 23.44 42.81
N GLU A 674 61.84 23.51 43.73
CA GLU A 674 62.13 23.40 45.17
C GLU A 674 61.49 22.17 45.82
N THR A 675 62.20 21.72 46.84
CA THR A 675 62.24 20.40 47.44
C THR A 675 61.25 20.19 48.59
N GLY A 676 60.63 19.00 48.66
CA GLY A 676 60.45 18.22 49.89
C GLY A 676 59.29 18.60 50.83
N PRO A 677 58.80 17.65 51.65
CA PRO A 677 57.36 17.47 51.86
C PRO A 677 56.90 17.71 53.31
N GLU A 678 55.66 18.18 53.51
CA GLU A 678 54.83 17.74 54.64
C GLU A 678 53.33 17.74 54.29
N PRO A 679 52.56 16.72 54.72
CA PRO A 679 51.16 16.54 54.36
C PRO A 679 50.21 17.13 55.41
N GLY A 680 49.22 17.91 54.98
CA GLY A 680 48.04 18.16 55.81
C GLY A 680 47.39 19.52 55.64
N ARG A 681 46.85 19.79 54.44
CA ARG A 681 45.64 20.59 54.12
C ARG A 681 45.69 20.93 52.63
N ALA A 682 44.83 20.33 51.81
CA ALA A 682 44.62 20.84 50.44
C ALA A 682 43.81 22.15 50.54
N PRO A 683 44.33 23.29 50.05
CA PRO A 683 43.51 24.45 49.70
C PRO A 683 42.81 24.18 48.37
N ASP A 684 41.64 24.82 48.18
CA ASP A 684 40.82 24.76 46.98
C ASP A 684 41.66 24.90 45.69
N SER A 685 41.39 24.00 44.73
CA SER A 685 41.96 24.02 43.39
C SER A 685 41.70 25.38 42.71
N PRO A 686 42.67 25.95 41.96
CA PRO A 686 42.39 27.10 41.11
C PRO A 686 41.38 26.71 40.03
N ARG A 687 40.38 27.56 39.80
CA ARG A 687 39.44 27.43 38.67
C ARG A 687 40.26 27.47 37.37
N GLU A 688 40.35 26.34 36.68
CA GLU A 688 40.74 26.31 35.28
C GLU A 688 39.80 27.24 34.51
N SER A 689 40.35 28.28 33.86
CA SER A 689 39.58 29.14 32.98
C SER A 689 39.24 28.35 31.72
N GLU A 690 37.95 28.14 31.47
CA GLU A 690 37.47 27.48 30.25
C GLU A 690 37.98 28.25 29.00
N PRO A 691 38.42 27.53 27.95
CA PRO A 691 38.88 28.16 26.70
C PRO A 691 37.80 29.07 26.08
N ALA A 692 38.23 30.12 25.37
CA ALA A 692 37.34 31.06 24.69
C ALA A 692 36.55 30.36 23.56
N ILE A 693 35.34 29.90 23.88
CA ILE A 693 34.45 29.17 22.97
C ILE A 693 33.12 29.92 22.85
N ALA A 694 32.73 30.20 21.60
CA ALA A 694 31.36 30.54 21.24
C ALA A 694 30.67 29.31 20.65
N THR A 695 29.46 29.05 21.10
CA THR A 695 28.56 28.02 20.57
C THR A 695 27.30 28.71 20.10
N ALA A 696 26.71 28.22 19.02
CA ALA A 696 25.37 28.61 18.59
C ALA A 696 24.55 27.34 18.40
N GLU A 697 23.35 27.36 18.96
CA GLU A 697 22.32 26.35 18.78
C GLU A 697 21.31 26.88 17.74
N GLY A 698 20.48 25.99 17.20
CA GLY A 698 19.48 26.41 16.23
C GLY A 698 20.06 26.85 14.89
N TRP A 699 19.46 27.91 14.36
CA TRP A 699 19.78 28.52 13.06
C TRP A 699 20.96 29.50 13.12
N ALA A 700 21.36 29.89 14.32
CA ALA A 700 22.36 30.92 14.55
C ALA A 700 23.80 30.43 14.26
N TYR A 701 24.73 31.36 14.06
CA TYR A 701 26.17 31.08 13.92
C TYR A 701 26.98 31.72 15.07
N PRO A 702 28.01 31.06 15.60
CA PRO A 702 28.76 31.58 16.74
C PRO A 702 29.70 32.73 16.33
N ALA A 703 29.86 33.69 17.24
CA ALA A 703 30.79 34.81 17.10
C ALA A 703 31.56 35.10 18.40
N LEU A 704 32.80 35.58 18.25
CA LEU A 704 33.64 36.06 19.35
C LEU A 704 34.01 37.53 19.12
N ARG A 705 33.70 38.39 20.09
CA ARG A 705 34.18 39.78 20.16
C ARG A 705 35.36 39.87 21.12
N LEU A 706 36.47 40.44 20.64
CA LEU A 706 37.70 40.69 21.37
C LEU A 706 37.80 42.20 21.61
N GLU A 707 37.71 42.64 22.86
CA GLU A 707 37.79 44.05 23.25
C GLU A 707 39.18 44.36 23.84
N TYR A 708 39.79 45.47 23.43
CA TYR A 708 41.13 45.88 23.85
C TYR A 708 41.08 47.14 24.72
N ALA A 709 41.95 47.20 25.74
CA ALA A 709 42.02 48.34 26.65
C ALA A 709 42.58 49.62 25.99
N ALA A 710 43.30 49.47 24.88
CA ALA A 710 43.81 50.54 24.04
C ALA A 710 43.66 50.16 22.55
N PRO A 711 43.51 51.14 21.63
CA PRO A 711 43.41 50.83 20.21
C PRO A 711 44.63 50.06 19.69
N ILE A 712 44.37 49.04 18.89
CA ILE A 712 45.36 48.21 18.21
C ILE A 712 45.38 48.55 16.72
N GLU A 713 46.54 48.51 16.08
CA GLU A 713 46.72 48.72 14.63
C GLU A 713 47.86 47.83 14.12
N GLY A 714 47.85 47.46 12.83
CA GLY A 714 48.92 46.63 12.24
C GLY A 714 48.44 45.25 11.77
N THR A 715 49.35 44.28 11.74
CA THR A 715 49.02 42.92 11.25
C THR A 715 48.40 42.10 12.37
N VAL A 716 47.16 41.64 12.17
CA VAL A 716 46.47 40.71 13.06
C VAL A 716 46.54 39.31 12.46
N ARG A 717 46.96 38.35 13.28
CA ARG A 717 46.86 36.91 12.98
C ARG A 717 45.97 36.26 14.02
N TRP A 718 44.77 35.86 13.63
CA TRP A 718 43.85 35.09 14.45
C TRP A 718 43.93 33.60 14.08
N GLU A 719 43.91 32.75 15.10
CA GLU A 719 43.91 31.29 14.99
C GLU A 719 42.78 30.71 15.83
N GLY A 720 42.08 29.75 15.26
CA GLY A 720 40.98 29.10 15.93
C GLY A 720 40.53 27.83 15.24
N ILE A 721 39.47 27.25 15.80
CA ILE A 721 38.76 26.11 15.27
C ILE A 721 37.33 26.59 14.97
N VAL A 722 36.90 26.42 13.71
CA VAL A 722 35.50 26.54 13.29
C VAL A 722 35.07 25.21 12.66
N GLY A 723 33.77 24.95 12.50
CA GLY A 723 33.31 23.70 11.87
C GLY A 723 34.02 23.46 10.51
N PRO A 724 34.33 22.20 10.14
CA PRO A 724 34.92 21.91 8.83
C PRO A 724 34.11 22.57 7.70
N ARG A 725 34.80 23.03 6.65
CA ARG A 725 34.20 23.67 5.46
C ARG A 725 33.49 25.01 5.72
N HIS A 726 33.46 25.50 6.96
CA HIS A 726 33.02 26.85 7.29
C HIS A 726 34.15 27.87 7.12
N ARG A 727 33.75 29.14 7.03
CA ARG A 727 34.68 30.26 6.92
C ARG A 727 34.71 31.04 8.23
N ALA A 728 35.88 31.56 8.60
CA ALA A 728 36.03 32.50 9.68
C ALA A 728 36.24 33.91 9.11
N LEU A 729 35.33 34.83 9.46
CA LEU A 729 35.43 36.24 9.08
C LEU A 729 35.97 37.05 10.25
N LEU A 730 37.07 37.75 10.03
CA LEU A 730 37.63 38.72 10.96
C LEU A 730 37.25 40.13 10.54
N SER A 731 36.62 40.87 11.44
CA SER A 731 36.22 42.27 11.27
C SER A 731 36.81 43.16 12.35
N ALA A 732 37.06 44.43 12.02
CA ALA A 732 37.50 45.46 12.95
C ALA A 732 36.38 46.48 13.21
N TRP A 733 36.29 46.98 14.45
CA TRP A 733 35.32 48.02 14.82
C TRP A 733 35.77 49.40 14.31
N SER A 734 34.86 50.12 13.65
CA SER A 734 35.06 51.51 13.25
C SER A 734 34.19 52.43 14.10
N GLU A 735 34.81 53.15 15.05
CA GLU A 735 34.12 54.14 15.89
C GLU A 735 33.51 55.28 15.07
N ALA A 736 34.13 55.63 13.92
CA ALA A 736 33.69 56.74 13.08
C ALA A 736 32.43 56.41 12.26
N GLU A 737 32.25 55.13 11.92
CA GLU A 737 31.13 54.66 11.10
C GLU A 737 30.11 53.84 11.91
N GLU A 738 30.38 53.66 13.21
CA GLU A 738 29.58 52.86 14.15
C GLU A 738 29.23 51.46 13.57
N ARG A 739 30.20 50.82 12.91
CA ARG A 739 30.01 49.51 12.26
C ARG A 739 31.27 48.67 12.24
N TRP A 740 31.08 47.35 12.12
CA TRP A 740 32.14 46.40 11.82
C TRP A 740 32.53 46.48 10.34
N SER A 741 33.83 46.36 10.06
CA SER A 741 34.37 46.30 8.70
C SER A 741 35.21 45.03 8.55
N PRO A 742 34.91 44.17 7.56
CA PRO A 742 35.70 42.98 7.26
C PRO A 742 37.15 43.34 6.94
N ILE A 743 38.10 42.65 7.57
CA ILE A 743 39.53 42.84 7.33
C ILE A 743 40.23 41.58 6.82
N GLY A 744 39.66 40.40 7.04
CA GLY A 744 40.17 39.15 6.48
C GLY A 744 39.20 37.98 6.67
N GLU A 745 39.38 36.95 5.86
CA GLU A 745 38.55 35.75 5.87
C GLU A 745 39.40 34.53 5.50
N ALA A 746 39.11 33.37 6.06
CA ALA A 746 39.72 32.10 5.66
C ALA A 746 38.75 30.93 5.81
N LEU A 747 38.86 29.94 4.92
CA LEU A 747 38.17 28.64 5.02
C LEU A 747 38.92 27.74 6.00
N ALA A 748 38.18 27.01 6.83
CA ALA A 748 38.75 25.99 7.69
C ALA A 748 39.18 24.75 6.91
N ASP A 749 40.21 24.06 7.40
CA ASP A 749 40.60 22.77 6.85
C ASP A 749 39.66 21.63 7.29
N GLY A 750 39.95 20.40 6.87
CA GLY A 750 39.14 19.23 7.20
C GLY A 750 39.12 18.87 8.70
N ALA A 751 40.01 19.44 9.52
CA ALA A 751 39.97 19.31 10.99
C ALA A 751 39.24 20.50 11.66
N GLY A 752 38.81 21.49 10.88
CA GLY A 752 38.20 22.72 11.39
C GLY A 752 39.22 23.80 11.76
N ASP A 753 40.52 23.57 11.56
CA ASP A 753 41.55 24.55 11.90
C ASP A 753 41.53 25.70 10.89
N VAL A 754 41.61 26.94 11.39
CA VAL A 754 41.55 28.14 10.55
C VAL A 754 42.51 29.21 11.06
N VAL A 755 43.17 29.89 10.12
CA VAL A 755 44.04 31.03 10.40
C VAL A 755 43.68 32.19 9.50
N VAL A 756 43.27 33.30 10.11
CA VAL A 756 42.99 34.57 9.40
C VAL A 756 44.14 35.53 9.66
N THR A 757 44.83 35.97 8.60
CA THR A 757 45.87 37.01 8.70
C THR A 757 45.42 38.24 7.91
N ALA A 758 45.33 39.39 8.57
CA ALA A 758 44.79 40.62 8.02
C ALA A 758 45.53 41.85 8.55
N THR A 759 45.46 42.98 7.85
CA THR A 759 45.92 44.28 8.38
C THR A 759 44.72 45.06 8.89
N THR A 760 44.74 45.49 10.15
CA THR A 760 43.66 46.28 10.75
C THR A 760 44.02 47.77 10.83
N PRO A 761 43.08 48.69 10.52
CA PRO A 761 43.19 50.08 10.98
C PRO A 761 43.12 50.15 12.52
N SER A 762 43.45 51.30 13.09
CA SER A 762 43.32 51.54 14.54
C SER A 762 41.90 51.22 15.02
N THR A 763 41.79 50.21 15.88
CA THR A 763 40.50 49.69 16.35
C THR A 763 40.57 49.29 17.82
N THR A 764 39.46 49.42 18.52
CA THR A 764 39.30 49.04 19.94
C THR A 764 38.74 47.63 20.11
N ALA A 765 38.24 47.01 19.04
CA ALA A 765 37.67 45.68 19.09
C ALA A 765 37.79 44.92 17.76
N LEU A 766 37.92 43.60 17.86
CA LEU A 766 37.82 42.67 16.73
C LEU A 766 36.60 41.78 16.92
N LEU A 767 35.97 41.39 15.81
CA LEU A 767 34.88 40.43 15.78
C LEU A 767 35.28 39.28 14.86
N VAL A 768 35.15 38.05 15.37
CA VAL A 768 35.32 36.82 14.59
C VAL A 768 33.95 36.16 14.46
N GLN A 769 33.48 35.95 13.24
CA GLN A 769 32.22 35.27 12.96
C GLN A 769 32.50 33.97 12.23
N MET A 770 31.78 32.92 12.60
CA MET A 770 31.64 31.73 11.75
C MET A 770 30.64 32.08 10.63
N LEU A 771 31.02 31.81 9.40
CA LEU A 771 30.15 31.94 8.22
C LEU A 771 29.94 30.58 7.56
N PRO A 772 28.81 30.37 6.85
CA PRO A 772 28.65 29.26 5.92
C PRO A 772 29.84 29.16 4.95
N GLY A 773 30.13 27.94 4.50
CA GLY A 773 31.00 27.66 3.37
C GLY A 773 30.52 28.33 2.08
N ALA A 774 31.34 28.28 1.03
CA ALA A 774 30.87 28.69 -0.29
C ALA A 774 29.98 27.57 -0.85
N ALA A 775 28.81 27.94 -1.39
CA ALA A 775 28.00 27.01 -2.16
C ALA A 775 28.84 26.51 -3.36
N PRO A 776 29.04 25.18 -3.50
CA PRO A 776 29.74 24.64 -4.66
C PRO A 776 28.89 24.81 -5.92
N ASP A 777 29.55 24.76 -7.10
CA ASP A 777 28.84 24.72 -8.38
C ASP A 777 28.15 23.36 -8.52
N ARG A 778 26.81 23.37 -8.52
CA ARG A 778 25.95 22.18 -8.63
C ARG A 778 25.30 22.11 -10.02
N THR A 779 26.02 22.54 -11.05
CA THR A 779 25.59 22.33 -12.43
C THR A 779 25.46 20.83 -12.68
N PRO A 780 24.30 20.33 -13.17
CA PRO A 780 24.12 18.90 -13.32
C PRO A 780 25.20 18.25 -14.18
N ASP A 781 25.88 17.25 -13.63
CA ASP A 781 26.97 16.53 -14.29
C ASP A 781 26.79 15.00 -14.30
N GLY A 782 25.72 14.51 -13.69
CA GLY A 782 25.35 13.11 -13.60
C GLY A 782 26.22 12.30 -12.63
N ALA A 783 27.02 12.95 -11.79
CA ALA A 783 27.84 12.31 -10.76
C ALA A 783 27.30 12.63 -9.36
N LEU A 784 27.30 11.61 -8.49
CA LEU A 784 26.96 11.83 -7.10
C LEU A 784 28.01 12.71 -6.41
N GLU A 785 27.54 13.50 -5.46
CA GLU A 785 28.36 14.49 -4.76
C GLU A 785 29.63 13.96 -4.08
N PRO A 786 30.73 14.73 -4.04
CA PRO A 786 31.96 14.30 -3.37
C PRO A 786 31.72 13.97 -1.89
N LEU A 787 32.33 12.88 -1.40
CA LEU A 787 32.15 12.42 -0.02
C LEU A 787 32.59 13.44 1.04
N ASP A 788 33.61 14.23 0.70
CA ASP A 788 34.13 15.30 1.55
C ASP A 788 33.30 16.59 1.47
N ALA A 789 32.29 16.64 0.60
CA ALA A 789 31.37 17.77 0.47
C ALA A 789 30.02 17.56 1.17
N ILE A 790 29.74 16.37 1.72
CA ILE A 790 28.45 16.02 2.34
C ILE A 790 28.62 15.58 3.79
N ASP A 791 27.62 15.87 4.63
CA ASP A 791 27.58 15.44 6.03
C ASP A 791 26.60 14.29 6.27
N GLY A 792 25.57 14.17 5.41
CA GLY A 792 24.55 13.13 5.51
C GLY A 792 23.84 12.88 4.19
N THR A 793 23.20 11.72 4.08
CA THR A 793 22.37 11.33 2.93
C THR A 793 21.08 10.70 3.41
N LEU A 794 19.94 11.20 2.93
CA LEU A 794 18.65 10.53 3.05
C LEU A 794 18.35 9.85 1.70
N VAL A 795 17.86 8.61 1.73
CA VAL A 795 17.45 7.89 0.52
C VAL A 795 15.93 7.89 0.45
N HIS A 796 15.35 8.33 -0.66
CA HIS A 796 13.90 8.32 -0.89
C HIS A 796 13.55 7.18 -1.86
N LEU A 797 12.85 6.19 -1.32
CA LEU A 797 12.21 5.06 -2.00
C LEU A 797 10.70 5.29 -2.06
N THR A 798 10.03 4.74 -3.06
CA THR A 798 8.59 4.98 -3.28
C THR A 798 8.03 4.02 -4.31
N ASP A 799 6.72 3.77 -4.27
CA ASP A 799 5.91 3.14 -5.33
C ASP A 799 6.55 1.86 -5.92
N THR A 800 6.97 0.94 -5.06
CA THR A 800 7.64 -0.31 -5.46
C THR A 800 6.69 -1.38 -5.97
N GLN A 801 5.37 -1.14 -5.94
CA GLN A 801 4.26 -2.00 -6.37
C GLN A 801 4.61 -3.11 -7.37
N TYR A 802 4.87 -2.74 -8.64
CA TYR A 802 5.18 -3.68 -9.72
C TYR A 802 6.48 -4.47 -9.47
N LEU A 803 7.38 -3.95 -8.65
CA LEU A 803 8.55 -4.71 -8.19
C LEU A 803 8.13 -5.83 -7.23
N ALA A 804 7.23 -5.58 -6.28
CA ALA A 804 6.72 -6.64 -5.39
C ALA A 804 5.84 -7.67 -6.13
N GLU A 805 4.99 -7.23 -7.06
CA GLU A 805 4.13 -8.09 -7.89
C GLU A 805 4.97 -8.94 -8.87
N GLY A 806 5.84 -8.27 -9.64
CA GLY A 806 6.43 -8.83 -10.85
C GLY A 806 7.95 -8.95 -10.87
N TYR A 807 8.68 -8.09 -10.15
CA TYR A 807 10.14 -7.99 -10.24
C TYR A 807 10.84 -7.96 -8.87
N PRO A 808 10.58 -8.93 -7.96
CA PRO A 808 11.04 -8.85 -6.57
C PRO A 808 12.57 -8.77 -6.43
N GLN A 809 13.29 -9.40 -7.36
CA GLN A 809 14.76 -9.33 -7.45
C GLN A 809 15.30 -7.90 -7.65
N GLU A 810 14.49 -7.00 -8.20
CA GLU A 810 14.86 -5.61 -8.39
C GLU A 810 14.66 -4.78 -7.13
N TYR A 811 13.61 -5.08 -6.36
CA TYR A 811 13.44 -4.50 -5.04
C TYR A 811 14.57 -4.93 -4.10
N ASP A 812 14.93 -6.22 -4.11
CA ASP A 812 16.11 -6.72 -3.38
C ASP A 812 17.40 -6.02 -3.82
N ARG A 813 17.57 -5.77 -5.13
CA ARG A 813 18.74 -5.05 -5.66
C ARG A 813 18.80 -3.62 -5.16
N MET A 814 17.67 -2.91 -5.11
CA MET A 814 17.62 -1.53 -4.62
C MET A 814 18.01 -1.47 -3.15
N THR A 815 17.44 -2.34 -2.32
CA THR A 815 17.70 -2.37 -0.88
C THR A 815 19.11 -2.88 -0.54
N ASP A 816 19.63 -3.90 -1.23
CA ASP A 816 21.04 -4.34 -1.11
C ASP A 816 22.01 -3.22 -1.53
N TRP A 817 21.71 -2.50 -2.61
CA TRP A 817 22.55 -1.38 -3.04
C TRP A 817 22.61 -0.28 -1.98
N ILE A 818 21.48 0.09 -1.38
CA ILE A 818 21.42 1.08 -0.29
C ILE A 818 22.20 0.58 0.94
N ALA A 819 22.03 -0.69 1.34
CA ALA A 819 22.77 -1.28 2.44
C ALA A 819 24.29 -1.18 2.20
N ARG A 820 24.75 -1.46 0.99
CA ARG A 820 26.17 -1.30 0.60
C ARG A 820 26.59 0.17 0.45
N LEU A 821 25.68 1.07 0.11
CA LEU A 821 25.94 2.51 0.06
C LEU A 821 26.26 3.03 1.46
N ALA A 822 25.50 2.60 2.47
CA ALA A 822 25.69 2.98 3.87
C ALA A 822 27.06 2.55 4.44
N GLU A 823 27.71 1.53 3.87
CA GLU A 823 29.10 1.16 4.22
C GLU A 823 30.15 2.19 3.77
N ARG A 824 29.81 3.05 2.79
CA ARG A 824 30.76 3.92 2.07
C ARG A 824 30.37 5.39 2.09
N ARG A 825 29.13 5.72 2.48
CA ARG A 825 28.58 7.06 2.60
C ARG A 825 27.84 7.24 3.92
N PRO A 826 27.75 8.48 4.43
CA PRO A 826 27.00 8.79 5.64
C PRO A 826 25.48 8.75 5.35
N VAL A 827 24.91 7.56 5.16
CA VAL A 827 23.45 7.39 5.00
C VAL A 827 22.79 7.50 6.37
N ALA A 828 21.98 8.54 6.57
CA ALA A 828 21.26 8.80 7.80
C ALA A 828 19.97 7.98 7.89
N ALA A 829 19.22 7.87 6.78
CA ALA A 829 18.03 7.03 6.70
C ALA A 829 17.66 6.65 5.26
N ALA A 830 16.90 5.56 5.12
CA ALA A 830 16.12 5.22 3.94
C ALA A 830 14.62 5.40 4.24
N ILE A 831 13.92 6.15 3.40
CA ILE A 831 12.55 6.61 3.61
C ILE A 831 11.69 6.09 2.46
N HIS A 832 10.72 5.22 2.75
CA HIS A 832 9.79 4.69 1.76
C HIS A 832 8.42 5.37 1.86
N THR A 833 8.00 6.10 0.83
CA THR A 833 6.75 6.88 0.80
C THR A 833 5.54 6.07 0.32
N GLY A 834 5.44 4.79 0.69
CA GLY A 834 4.26 3.94 0.40
C GLY A 834 4.18 3.35 -1.00
N ASP A 835 3.06 2.65 -1.23
CA ASP A 835 2.77 1.82 -2.39
C ASP A 835 3.82 0.72 -2.53
N LEU A 836 3.87 -0.14 -1.51
CA LEU A 836 4.82 -1.25 -1.43
C LEU A 836 4.42 -2.40 -2.34
N VAL A 837 3.11 -2.64 -2.47
CA VAL A 837 2.48 -3.74 -3.22
C VAL A 837 1.52 -3.20 -4.29
N GLN A 838 1.14 -4.01 -5.28
CA GLN A 838 0.21 -3.62 -6.34
C GLN A 838 -1.23 -4.02 -6.02
N SER A 839 -1.43 -5.21 -5.46
CA SER A 839 -2.75 -5.86 -5.38
C SER A 839 -3.46 -5.71 -4.03
N TRP A 840 -3.35 -4.55 -3.38
CA TRP A 840 -4.17 -4.20 -2.20
C TRP A 840 -4.69 -2.74 -2.18
N VAL A 841 -5.06 -2.23 -3.35
CA VAL A 841 -5.70 -0.92 -3.57
C VAL A 841 -7.20 -0.99 -3.62
N ASP A 842 -7.72 -1.87 -4.48
CA ASP A 842 -9.13 -1.90 -4.79
C ASP A 842 -9.81 -3.00 -4.01
N PRO A 843 -11.08 -2.79 -3.68
CA PRO A 843 -11.76 -3.62 -2.71
C PRO A 843 -11.84 -5.11 -3.09
N ASP A 844 -11.96 -5.42 -4.38
CA ASP A 844 -12.19 -6.76 -4.92
C ASP A 844 -10.89 -7.54 -5.25
N GLN A 845 -9.73 -7.01 -4.86
CA GLN A 845 -8.43 -7.62 -5.11
C GLN A 845 -8.14 -8.83 -4.22
N SER A 846 -7.27 -9.70 -4.71
CA SER A 846 -7.00 -10.98 -4.07
C SER A 846 -6.15 -10.86 -2.80
N PRO A 847 -6.67 -11.24 -1.59
CA PRO A 847 -5.88 -11.21 -0.37
C PRO A 847 -4.68 -12.16 -0.42
N ASP A 848 -4.80 -13.30 -1.10
CA ASP A 848 -3.69 -14.26 -1.23
C ASP A 848 -2.54 -13.67 -2.06
N ARG A 849 -2.87 -12.94 -3.14
CA ARG A 849 -1.87 -12.23 -3.95
C ARG A 849 -1.23 -11.10 -3.14
N ALA A 850 -2.05 -10.25 -2.49
CA ALA A 850 -1.58 -9.18 -1.64
C ALA A 850 -0.59 -9.67 -0.57
N ARG A 851 -0.92 -10.77 0.14
CA ARG A 851 -0.03 -11.38 1.15
C ARG A 851 1.32 -11.82 0.57
N ILE A 852 1.35 -12.37 -0.64
CA ILE A 852 2.60 -12.74 -1.32
C ILE A 852 3.43 -11.49 -1.65
N GLU A 853 2.80 -10.42 -2.12
CA GLU A 853 3.48 -9.16 -2.44
C GLU A 853 4.02 -8.47 -1.18
N PHE A 854 3.21 -8.37 -0.13
CA PHE A 854 3.63 -7.80 1.15
C PHE A 854 4.80 -8.58 1.76
N ALA A 855 4.77 -9.90 1.65
CA ALA A 855 5.87 -10.76 2.07
C ALA A 855 7.17 -10.48 1.30
N ARG A 856 7.10 -10.29 -0.02
CA ARG A 856 8.25 -9.93 -0.87
C ARG A 856 8.79 -8.55 -0.50
N ALA A 857 7.92 -7.55 -0.39
CA ALA A 857 8.31 -6.20 0.04
C ALA A 857 8.94 -6.22 1.44
N SER A 858 8.37 -7.01 2.36
CA SER A 858 8.86 -7.17 3.72
C SER A 858 10.29 -7.73 3.77
N GLU A 859 10.62 -8.77 2.98
CA GLU A 859 11.99 -9.29 2.94
C GLU A 859 12.95 -8.27 2.31
N ALA A 860 12.57 -7.62 1.20
CA ALA A 860 13.41 -6.60 0.58
C ALA A 860 13.78 -5.51 1.60
N GLN A 861 12.79 -5.01 2.34
CA GLN A 861 13.01 -4.03 3.42
C GLN A 861 13.88 -4.57 4.56
N SER A 862 13.77 -5.87 4.89
CA SER A 862 14.61 -6.50 5.92
C SER A 862 16.11 -6.48 5.60
N ILE A 863 16.50 -6.29 4.34
CA ILE A 863 17.90 -6.11 3.94
C ILE A 863 18.48 -4.85 4.59
N LEU A 864 17.73 -3.74 4.59
CA LEU A 864 18.13 -2.48 5.22
C LEU A 864 18.24 -2.62 6.74
N GLU A 865 17.24 -3.24 7.36
CA GLU A 865 17.17 -3.49 8.80
C GLU A 865 18.35 -4.35 9.27
N ARG A 866 18.65 -5.46 8.57
CA ARG A 866 19.80 -6.33 8.89
C ARG A 866 21.14 -5.61 8.71
N ALA A 867 21.21 -4.62 7.81
CA ALA A 867 22.39 -3.79 7.62
C ALA A 867 22.52 -2.66 8.67
N GLY A 868 21.51 -2.47 9.53
CA GLY A 868 21.48 -1.41 10.54
C GLY A 868 21.24 -0.02 9.95
N VAL A 869 20.72 0.07 8.72
CA VAL A 869 20.29 1.33 8.11
C VAL A 869 18.97 1.74 8.76
N ALA A 870 18.90 2.95 9.31
CA ALA A 870 17.63 3.48 9.82
C ALA A 870 16.63 3.56 8.66
N THR A 871 15.48 2.92 8.80
CA THR A 871 14.47 2.83 7.74
C THR A 871 13.11 3.22 8.29
N THR A 872 12.32 3.88 7.45
CA THR A 872 10.93 4.23 7.74
C THR A 872 10.09 3.90 6.51
N VAL A 873 8.93 3.29 6.76
CA VAL A 873 7.96 2.89 5.74
C VAL A 873 6.60 3.41 6.18
N LEU A 874 5.90 4.10 5.28
CA LEU A 874 4.48 4.44 5.40
C LEU A 874 3.68 3.69 4.33
N PRO A 875 2.37 3.46 4.52
CA PRO A 875 1.52 2.87 3.50
C PRO A 875 1.05 3.89 2.46
N GLY A 876 0.97 3.45 1.21
CA GLY A 876 0.25 4.14 0.14
C GLY A 876 -1.19 3.66 -0.03
N ASN A 877 -1.84 4.05 -1.12
CA ASN A 877 -3.22 3.62 -1.40
C ASN A 877 -3.31 2.13 -1.75
N HIS A 878 -2.28 1.55 -2.34
CA HIS A 878 -2.22 0.11 -2.61
C HIS A 878 -1.82 -0.73 -1.41
N ASP A 879 -1.46 -0.11 -0.29
CA ASP A 879 -1.13 -0.84 0.94
C ASP A 879 -2.31 -0.88 1.93
N THR A 880 -3.37 -0.10 1.68
CA THR A 880 -4.42 0.19 2.67
C THR A 880 -5.83 0.16 2.13
N LYS A 881 -6.09 -0.45 0.97
CA LYS A 881 -7.36 -0.30 0.24
C LYS A 881 -7.81 1.16 0.17
N ARG A 882 -6.94 2.02 -0.38
CA ARG A 882 -7.13 3.48 -0.47
C ARG A 882 -7.39 4.16 0.89
N GLY A 883 -6.70 3.72 1.94
CA GLY A 883 -6.79 4.29 3.28
C GLY A 883 -7.90 3.71 4.17
N MET A 884 -8.64 2.70 3.69
CA MET A 884 -9.76 2.12 4.43
C MET A 884 -9.36 0.96 5.35
N ASP A 885 -8.38 0.14 4.95
CA ASP A 885 -7.97 -1.07 5.68
C ASP A 885 -6.44 -1.25 5.66
N ALA A 886 -5.80 -0.88 6.77
CA ALA A 886 -4.36 -1.05 6.99
C ALA A 886 -3.98 -2.40 7.63
N GLY A 887 -4.89 -3.37 7.72
CA GLY A 887 -4.68 -4.64 8.43
C GLY A 887 -3.50 -5.43 7.89
N LEU A 888 -3.45 -5.68 6.57
CA LEU A 888 -2.33 -6.39 5.94
C LEU A 888 -1.02 -5.59 6.02
N PHE A 889 -1.08 -4.26 5.86
CA PHE A 889 0.09 -3.42 6.04
C PHE A 889 0.68 -3.57 7.45
N ASN A 890 -0.13 -3.43 8.51
CA ASN A 890 0.33 -3.56 9.90
C ASN A 890 0.74 -4.99 10.27
N GLU A 891 0.21 -6.02 9.60
CA GLU A 891 0.68 -7.40 9.74
C GLU A 891 2.17 -7.54 9.36
N HIS A 892 2.61 -6.84 8.31
CA HIS A 892 3.97 -6.92 7.77
C HIS A 892 4.90 -5.79 8.23
N PHE A 893 4.35 -4.59 8.45
CA PHE A 893 5.07 -3.35 8.71
C PHE A 893 4.57 -2.65 9.98
N GLY A 894 4.02 -3.41 10.93
CA GLY A 894 3.52 -2.89 12.21
C GLY A 894 4.63 -2.43 13.18
N PRO A 895 4.26 -1.74 14.29
CA PRO A 895 5.22 -1.12 15.20
C PRO A 895 6.20 -2.11 15.85
N GLU A 896 5.77 -3.34 16.10
CA GLU A 896 6.58 -4.41 16.69
C GLU A 896 7.83 -4.73 15.88
N ARG A 897 7.78 -4.57 14.56
CA ARG A 897 8.93 -4.74 13.65
C ARG A 897 9.99 -3.66 13.87
N TYR A 898 9.56 -2.42 14.10
CA TYR A 898 10.43 -1.25 14.09
C TYR A 898 10.86 -0.78 15.47
N ARG A 899 10.18 -1.16 16.56
CA ARG A 899 10.46 -0.66 17.92
C ARG A 899 11.92 -0.80 18.39
N ASP A 900 12.64 -1.78 17.85
CA ASP A 900 14.03 -2.09 18.18
C ASP A 900 15.01 -1.65 17.06
N GLN A 901 14.51 -1.04 15.99
CA GLN A 901 15.30 -0.56 14.85
C GLN A 901 15.93 0.80 15.14
N PRO A 902 17.09 1.12 14.52
CA PRO A 902 17.75 2.41 14.72
C PRO A 902 16.83 3.59 14.38
N GLY A 903 16.73 4.52 15.33
CA GLY A 903 16.04 5.79 15.16
C GLY A 903 14.52 5.75 15.29
N TYR A 904 13.86 4.59 15.24
CA TYR A 904 12.41 4.52 15.41
C TYR A 904 11.99 4.99 16.80
N VAL A 905 11.02 5.91 16.89
CA VAL A 905 10.59 6.48 18.17
C VAL A 905 9.19 6.01 18.54
N ALA A 906 8.18 6.32 17.72
CA ALA A 906 6.81 5.94 18.01
C ALA A 906 5.92 5.85 16.76
N PRO A 907 4.95 4.91 16.77
CA PRO A 907 3.81 4.93 15.86
C PRO A 907 2.78 5.98 16.26
N ILE A 908 1.79 6.23 15.39
CA ILE A 908 0.63 7.08 15.70
C ILE A 908 -0.20 6.52 16.86
N ALA A 909 -0.35 5.20 16.93
CA ALA A 909 -1.01 4.50 18.02
C ALA A 909 -0.43 3.07 18.19
N PRO A 910 -0.63 2.42 19.36
CA PRO A 910 -0.24 1.02 19.53
C PRO A 910 -0.87 0.12 18.46
N GLY A 911 -0.05 -0.71 17.80
CA GLY A 911 -0.48 -1.60 16.72
C GLY A 911 -0.77 -0.93 15.37
N ASP A 912 -0.66 0.40 15.27
CA ASP A 912 -0.96 1.16 14.05
C ASP A 912 0.29 1.93 13.58
N ASN A 913 1.02 1.38 12.61
CA ASN A 913 2.21 2.00 12.03
C ASN A 913 1.89 2.76 10.73
N THR A 914 0.62 3.05 10.43
CA THR A 914 0.23 3.83 9.24
C THR A 914 0.87 5.21 9.23
N SER A 915 1.15 5.76 10.40
CA SER A 915 2.01 6.92 10.58
C SER A 915 2.98 6.66 11.74
N SER A 916 4.20 7.14 11.62
CA SER A 916 5.26 6.97 12.63
C SER A 916 6.33 8.05 12.49
N TYR A 917 7.19 8.20 13.50
CA TYR A 917 8.36 9.06 13.35
C TYR A 917 9.63 8.41 13.89
N SER A 918 10.73 8.78 13.25
CA SER A 918 12.07 8.34 13.57
C SER A 918 12.99 9.54 13.77
N ILE A 919 13.97 9.43 14.66
CA ILE A 919 15.02 10.42 14.89
C ILE A 919 16.36 9.81 14.50
N VAL A 920 17.08 10.49 13.62
CA VAL A 920 18.40 10.08 13.10
C VAL A 920 19.35 11.27 13.09
N GLU A 921 20.64 11.00 12.83
CA GLU A 921 21.67 12.05 12.71
C GLU A 921 22.19 12.11 11.28
N ALA A 922 22.19 13.30 10.69
CA ALA A 922 22.88 13.61 9.44
C ALA A 922 24.14 14.42 9.77
N GLY A 923 25.25 13.73 10.04
CA GLY A 923 26.44 14.36 10.60
C GLY A 923 26.13 14.90 12.01
N PRO A 924 26.39 16.19 12.31
CA PRO A 924 26.00 16.83 13.57
C PRO A 924 24.54 17.34 13.61
N ALA A 925 23.76 17.17 12.54
CA ALA A 925 22.38 17.66 12.48
C ALA A 925 21.37 16.59 12.93
N PRO A 926 20.60 16.85 14.01
CA PRO A 926 19.50 15.98 14.39
C PRO A 926 18.36 16.13 13.38
N MET A 927 17.88 14.99 12.89
CA MET A 927 16.80 14.89 11.91
C MET A 927 15.64 14.12 12.51
N LEU A 928 14.41 14.61 12.33
CA LEU A 928 13.19 13.87 12.59
C LEU A 928 12.50 13.60 11.25
N ILE A 929 12.22 12.32 10.99
CA ILE A 929 11.48 11.89 9.81
C ILE A 929 10.07 11.57 10.27
N LEU A 930 9.10 12.38 9.85
CA LEU A 930 7.69 12.24 10.18
C LEU A 930 6.95 11.59 9.00
N SER A 931 6.59 10.34 9.14
CA SER A 931 5.95 9.55 8.09
C SER A 931 4.44 9.49 8.32
N ILE A 932 3.68 9.97 7.34
CA ILE A 932 2.21 10.06 7.37
C ILE A 932 1.65 9.22 6.22
N GLY A 933 0.83 8.22 6.52
CA GLY A 933 0.26 7.32 5.52
C GLY A 933 -0.70 8.00 4.54
N TYR A 934 -1.05 7.31 3.45
CA TYR A 934 -2.11 7.73 2.54
C TYR A 934 -3.45 7.89 3.24
N GLY A 935 -4.30 8.80 2.76
CA GLY A 935 -5.66 8.97 3.27
C GLY A 935 -5.74 9.67 4.62
N TYR A 936 -4.69 10.39 5.04
CA TYR A 936 -4.62 11.04 6.35
C TYR A 936 -5.74 12.08 6.57
N GLY A 937 -6.24 12.16 7.80
CA GLY A 937 -7.30 13.07 8.22
C GLY A 937 -6.92 13.90 9.44
N GLU A 938 -7.92 14.35 10.19
CA GLU A 938 -7.72 15.16 11.39
C GLU A 938 -6.88 14.45 12.46
N ARG A 939 -7.02 13.13 12.60
CA ARG A 939 -6.25 12.32 13.55
C ARG A 939 -4.74 12.44 13.31
N GLU A 940 -4.32 12.25 12.06
CA GLU A 940 -2.92 12.34 11.64
C GLU A 940 -2.41 13.79 11.67
N LEU A 941 -3.23 14.77 11.28
CA LEU A 941 -2.85 16.19 11.31
C LEU A 941 -2.61 16.69 12.74
N GLU A 942 -3.53 16.41 13.67
CA GLU A 942 -3.35 16.76 15.09
C GLU A 942 -2.13 16.05 15.70
N TRP A 943 -1.91 14.79 15.31
CA TRP A 943 -0.74 14.02 15.74
C TRP A 943 0.56 14.63 15.21
N ALA A 944 0.59 15.02 13.93
CA ALA A 944 1.73 15.69 13.30
C ALA A 944 2.03 17.05 13.94
N GLU A 945 1.01 17.90 14.17
CA GLU A 945 1.16 19.18 14.89
C GLU A 945 1.82 18.98 16.26
N ARG A 946 1.38 17.96 17.01
CA ARG A 946 1.95 17.64 18.32
C ARG A 946 3.39 17.16 18.22
N VAL A 947 3.69 16.22 17.32
CA VAL A 947 5.06 15.69 17.15
C VAL A 947 6.01 16.81 16.73
N VAL A 948 5.64 17.62 15.74
CA VAL A 948 6.44 18.77 15.28
C VAL A 948 6.65 19.79 16.41
N GLY A 949 5.62 20.08 17.20
CA GLY A 949 5.69 21.02 18.32
C GLY A 949 6.51 20.51 19.52
N GLU A 950 6.58 19.20 19.73
CA GLU A 950 7.38 18.56 20.78
C GLU A 950 8.88 18.47 20.43
N HIS A 951 9.27 18.68 19.16
CA HIS A 951 10.63 18.52 18.66
C HIS A 951 11.17 19.78 17.96
N PRO A 952 11.19 20.96 18.63
CA PRO A 952 11.65 22.21 18.03
C PRO A 952 13.14 22.22 17.67
N ASP A 953 13.92 21.30 18.27
CA ASP A 953 15.38 21.26 18.09
C ASP A 953 15.86 20.33 16.96
N HIS A 954 14.96 19.78 16.15
CA HIS A 954 15.25 18.82 15.07
C HIS A 954 14.89 19.41 13.72
N ASN A 955 15.67 19.12 12.68
CA ASN A 955 15.23 19.37 11.30
C ASN A 955 14.25 18.28 10.88
N ILE A 956 13.06 18.67 10.44
CA ILE A 956 11.96 17.77 10.14
C ILE A 956 11.85 17.57 8.64
N VAL A 957 11.86 16.29 8.25
CA VAL A 957 11.47 15.82 6.92
C VAL A 957 10.13 15.12 7.06
N ILE A 958 9.11 15.62 6.36
CA ILE A 958 7.81 14.95 6.33
C ILE A 958 7.78 14.02 5.12
N ALA A 959 7.48 12.74 5.33
CA ALA A 959 7.20 11.79 4.28
C ALA A 959 5.70 11.51 4.25
N THR A 960 5.07 11.61 3.09
CA THR A 960 3.64 11.28 2.92
C THR A 960 3.42 10.71 1.54
N HIS A 961 2.49 9.77 1.39
CA HIS A 961 2.27 9.15 0.09
C HIS A 961 1.75 10.16 -0.96
N GLU A 962 0.71 10.93 -0.61
CA GLU A 962 0.12 11.95 -1.48
C GLU A 962 0.41 13.37 -0.95
N HIS A 963 1.06 14.22 -1.78
CA HIS A 963 1.28 15.65 -1.45
C HIS A 963 1.47 16.58 -2.65
N LEU A 964 2.14 16.16 -3.73
CA LEU A 964 2.31 16.96 -4.96
C LEU A 964 1.77 16.22 -6.18
N THR A 965 1.46 16.96 -7.24
CA THR A 965 1.35 16.44 -8.61
C THR A 965 2.72 16.47 -9.31
N PRO A 966 2.96 15.62 -10.32
CA PRO A 966 4.16 15.69 -11.14
C PRO A 966 4.16 16.98 -11.97
N LEU A 967 5.35 17.33 -12.47
CA LEU A 967 5.50 18.22 -13.61
C LEU A 967 4.83 17.57 -14.85
N THR A 968 4.12 18.37 -15.62
CA THR A 968 3.45 17.97 -16.85
C THR A 968 3.95 18.81 -18.02
N GLU A 969 3.76 18.36 -19.27
CA GLU A 969 4.05 19.19 -20.45
C GLU A 969 3.30 20.54 -20.39
N GLU A 970 2.10 20.54 -19.79
CA GLU A 970 1.20 21.69 -19.76
C GLU A 970 1.38 22.61 -18.55
N GLY A 971 2.16 22.22 -17.53
CA GLY A 971 2.33 23.03 -16.34
C GLY A 971 3.18 22.42 -15.23
N PRO A 972 3.64 23.27 -14.29
CA PRO A 972 4.51 22.87 -13.19
C PRO A 972 3.80 21.95 -12.20
N ALA A 973 4.60 21.27 -11.37
CA ALA A 973 4.11 20.58 -10.17
C ALA A 973 3.30 21.53 -9.27
N ARG A 974 2.28 20.99 -8.60
CA ARG A 974 1.41 21.72 -7.66
C ARG A 974 1.17 20.86 -6.44
N ARG A 975 0.81 21.46 -5.31
CA ARG A 975 0.30 20.69 -4.15
C ARG A 975 -0.99 19.99 -4.55
N ALA A 976 -1.12 18.73 -4.14
CA ALA A 976 -2.27 17.89 -4.38
C ALA A 976 -3.41 18.31 -3.43
N ALA A 977 -4.14 19.34 -3.83
CA ALA A 977 -5.25 19.89 -3.06
C ALA A 977 -6.61 19.66 -3.74
N GLU A 978 -6.62 19.60 -5.08
CA GLU A 978 -7.85 19.64 -5.87
C GLU A 978 -8.24 18.28 -6.48
N ASN A 979 -7.31 17.33 -6.50
CA ASN A 979 -7.29 16.27 -7.51
C ASN A 979 -8.08 15.00 -7.12
N ARG A 980 -8.09 14.62 -5.83
CA ARG A 980 -8.77 13.41 -5.31
C ARG A 980 -9.48 13.67 -3.96
N TRP A 981 -10.28 12.70 -3.49
CA TRP A 981 -11.18 12.89 -2.34
C TRP A 981 -10.48 12.91 -0.96
N VAL A 982 -9.27 12.33 -0.84
CA VAL A 982 -8.44 12.33 0.38
C VAL A 982 -7.29 13.34 0.38
N SER A 983 -7.05 14.04 -0.74
CA SER A 983 -5.96 15.01 -0.87
C SER A 983 -6.08 16.12 0.18
N ARG A 984 -5.10 16.21 1.08
CA ARG A 984 -5.06 17.20 2.18
C ARG A 984 -3.73 17.98 2.25
N ALA A 985 -3.03 18.11 1.12
CA ALA A 985 -1.74 18.80 1.04
C ALA A 985 -1.80 20.25 1.55
N ASP A 986 -2.87 20.99 1.25
CA ASP A 986 -3.06 22.37 1.74
C ASP A 986 -3.23 22.42 3.27
N ALA A 987 -3.98 21.48 3.84
CA ALA A 987 -4.17 21.42 5.30
C ALA A 987 -2.86 21.09 6.02
N LEU A 988 -2.10 20.11 5.51
CA LEU A 988 -0.77 19.78 6.02
C LEU A 988 0.18 20.98 5.90
N TRP A 989 0.13 21.69 4.77
CA TRP A 989 0.93 22.88 4.52
C TRP A 989 0.62 24.00 5.52
N GLU A 990 -0.64 24.38 5.64
CA GLU A 990 -1.08 25.52 6.46
C GLU A 990 -0.91 25.26 7.96
N ARG A 991 -1.12 24.03 8.41
CA ARG A 991 -1.14 23.66 9.83
C ARG A 991 0.22 23.21 10.37
N VAL A 992 0.96 22.43 9.57
CA VAL A 992 2.17 21.74 10.04
C VAL A 992 3.42 22.30 9.38
N ILE A 993 3.45 22.47 8.05
CA ILE A 993 4.69 22.82 7.35
C ILE A 993 5.01 24.32 7.50
N ALA A 994 4.18 25.19 6.93
CA ALA A 994 4.46 26.61 6.83
C ALA A 994 4.68 27.33 8.19
N PRO A 995 3.95 27.00 9.28
CA PRO A 995 4.16 27.67 10.57
C PRO A 995 5.44 27.26 11.31
N ASN A 996 6.08 26.14 10.92
CA ASN A 996 7.15 25.52 11.70
C ASN A 996 8.48 25.57 10.94
N ARG A 997 9.33 26.54 11.31
CA ARG A 997 10.63 26.83 10.65
C ARG A 997 11.55 25.62 10.46
N HIS A 998 11.41 24.63 11.33
CA HIS A 998 12.22 23.44 11.37
C HIS A 998 11.73 22.32 10.43
N VAL A 999 10.61 22.50 9.72
CA VAL A 999 10.20 21.60 8.63
C VAL A 999 10.90 22.02 7.34
N VAL A 1000 11.88 21.25 6.88
CA VAL A 1000 12.77 21.66 5.78
C VAL A 1000 12.49 20.94 4.46
N ALA A 1001 11.86 19.76 4.52
CA ALA A 1001 11.53 19.00 3.32
C ALA A 1001 10.23 18.19 3.45
N VAL A 1002 9.56 17.96 2.32
CA VAL A 1002 8.46 17.02 2.16
C VAL A 1002 8.77 16.04 1.04
N LEU A 1003 8.60 14.73 1.28
CA LEU A 1003 8.81 13.66 0.31
C LEU A 1003 7.48 12.97 0.00
N ALA A 1004 7.16 12.80 -1.28
CA ALA A 1004 5.94 12.14 -1.73
C ALA A 1004 6.13 11.26 -2.97
N GLY A 1005 5.16 10.35 -3.17
CA GLY A 1005 5.03 9.45 -4.31
C GLY A 1005 3.65 9.59 -4.96
N HIS A 1006 2.96 8.47 -5.17
CA HIS A 1006 1.54 8.35 -5.58
C HIS A 1006 1.22 8.77 -7.01
N TYR A 1007 1.62 10.00 -7.41
CA TYR A 1007 1.41 10.46 -8.77
C TYR A 1007 2.64 10.20 -9.62
N HIS A 1008 2.43 9.45 -10.71
CA HIS A 1008 3.51 8.92 -11.51
C HIS A 1008 4.37 10.02 -12.13
N GLY A 1009 5.65 10.08 -11.79
CA GLY A 1009 6.55 11.09 -12.33
C GLY A 1009 7.52 11.73 -11.36
N LEU A 1010 7.95 12.95 -11.72
CA LEU A 1010 8.82 13.79 -10.92
C LEU A 1010 8.16 15.15 -10.71
N GLY A 1011 8.32 15.71 -9.52
CA GLY A 1011 7.87 17.05 -9.20
C GLY A 1011 8.75 17.66 -8.11
N ALA A 1012 8.91 18.98 -8.15
CA ALA A 1012 9.58 19.73 -7.10
C ALA A 1012 8.95 21.12 -6.96
N ILE A 1013 8.74 21.56 -5.72
CA ILE A 1013 8.41 22.94 -5.36
C ILE A 1013 9.40 23.39 -4.31
N VAL A 1014 10.02 24.55 -4.52
CA VAL A 1014 10.80 25.24 -3.49
C VAL A 1014 10.03 26.48 -3.08
N THR A 1015 9.58 26.51 -1.83
CA THR A 1015 8.88 27.68 -1.28
C THR A 1015 9.84 28.44 -0.36
N PRO A 1016 10.32 29.63 -0.77
CA PRO A 1016 11.12 30.46 0.10
C PRO A 1016 10.27 31.14 1.16
N ASP A 1017 10.88 31.43 2.32
CA ASP A 1017 10.24 32.12 3.45
C ASP A 1017 8.84 31.56 3.80
N ALA A 1018 8.72 30.23 3.86
CA ALA A 1018 7.46 29.55 4.10
C ALA A 1018 6.81 30.04 5.40
N GLY A 1019 5.49 30.30 5.34
CA GLY A 1019 4.74 30.92 6.44
C GLY A 1019 5.08 32.38 6.72
N GLY A 1020 5.86 33.04 5.86
CA GLY A 1020 6.37 34.40 6.07
C GLY A 1020 7.52 34.47 7.07
N ILE A 1021 8.22 33.35 7.29
CA ILE A 1021 9.35 33.24 8.21
C ILE A 1021 10.64 33.36 7.41
N GLU A 1022 11.42 34.43 7.63
CA GLU A 1022 12.66 34.70 6.90
C GLU A 1022 13.66 33.54 6.99
N GLY A 1023 14.11 33.02 5.84
CA GLY A 1023 15.06 31.90 5.70
C GLY A 1023 14.46 30.53 6.05
N HIS A 1024 13.14 30.38 6.03
CA HIS A 1024 12.43 29.11 6.14
C HIS A 1024 12.11 28.57 4.75
N ASP A 1025 13.12 28.07 4.05
CA ASP A 1025 12.95 27.51 2.71
C ASP A 1025 12.55 26.04 2.83
N VAL A 1026 11.46 25.66 2.17
CA VAL A 1026 10.92 24.29 2.19
C VAL A 1026 10.97 23.71 0.78
N VAL A 1027 11.58 22.54 0.65
CA VAL A 1027 11.57 21.75 -0.57
C VAL A 1027 10.54 20.63 -0.50
N GLU A 1028 9.62 20.59 -1.45
CA GLU A 1028 8.58 19.58 -1.57
C GLU A 1028 8.88 18.75 -2.82
N LEU A 1029 9.12 17.44 -2.65
CA LEU A 1029 9.59 16.55 -3.70
C LEU A 1029 8.57 15.45 -3.96
N LEU A 1030 8.26 15.25 -5.23
CA LEU A 1030 7.61 14.06 -5.72
C LEU A 1030 8.58 13.24 -6.57
N ALA A 1031 8.65 11.95 -6.29
CA ALA A 1031 9.24 10.95 -7.15
C ALA A 1031 8.34 9.73 -7.16
N ASP A 1032 8.00 9.23 -8.33
CA ASP A 1032 7.32 7.96 -8.56
C ASP A 1032 7.75 7.46 -9.94
N TYR A 1033 8.48 6.35 -9.94
CA TYR A 1033 9.06 5.76 -11.14
C TYR A 1033 8.30 4.54 -11.64
N GLN A 1034 7.12 4.22 -11.09
CA GLN A 1034 6.44 2.96 -11.37
C GLN A 1034 6.00 2.80 -12.83
N GLU A 1035 5.76 3.93 -13.50
CA GLU A 1035 5.46 3.93 -14.93
C GLU A 1035 6.69 4.09 -15.84
N PHE A 1036 7.89 4.24 -15.29
CA PHE A 1036 9.09 4.34 -16.09
C PHE A 1036 9.44 2.96 -16.64
N ARG A 1037 9.86 2.92 -17.91
CA ARG A 1037 10.06 1.66 -18.64
C ARG A 1037 11.52 1.45 -18.99
N THR A 1038 12.04 0.24 -18.79
CA THR A 1038 13.35 -0.13 -19.32
C THR A 1038 13.35 -0.12 -20.86
N ALA A 1039 14.52 -0.23 -21.50
CA ALA A 1039 14.59 -0.33 -22.97
C ALA A 1039 13.82 -1.53 -23.57
N SER A 1040 13.57 -2.57 -22.76
CA SER A 1040 12.73 -3.74 -23.12
C SER A 1040 11.27 -3.60 -22.68
N GLY A 1041 10.92 -2.50 -21.98
CA GLY A 1041 9.58 -2.18 -21.54
C GLY A 1041 9.20 -2.71 -20.15
N GLU A 1042 10.14 -3.18 -19.33
CA GLU A 1042 9.80 -3.65 -17.99
C GLU A 1042 9.46 -2.47 -17.06
N ARG A 1043 8.47 -2.62 -16.17
CA ARG A 1043 8.14 -1.66 -15.09
C ARG A 1043 9.11 -1.79 -13.91
N ALA A 1044 10.39 -1.82 -14.22
CA ALA A 1044 11.41 -2.31 -13.31
C ALA A 1044 12.70 -1.49 -13.41
N THR A 1045 12.60 -0.19 -13.68
CA THR A 1045 13.76 0.71 -13.83
C THR A 1045 14.54 0.87 -12.53
N GLY A 1046 13.88 0.79 -11.37
CA GLY A 1046 14.51 0.77 -10.06
C GLY A 1046 15.21 2.07 -9.68
N PHE A 1047 14.65 3.21 -10.08
CA PHE A 1047 15.14 4.52 -9.69
C PHE A 1047 14.76 4.87 -8.24
N LEU A 1048 15.61 5.65 -7.59
CA LEU A 1048 15.43 6.23 -6.26
C LEU A 1048 16.08 7.62 -6.21
N ARG A 1049 15.81 8.41 -5.17
CA ARG A 1049 16.50 9.70 -4.94
C ARG A 1049 17.45 9.65 -3.76
N LEU A 1050 18.58 10.33 -3.90
CA LEU A 1050 19.55 10.62 -2.85
C LEU A 1050 19.46 12.11 -2.50
N LEU A 1051 19.14 12.39 -1.25
CA LEU A 1051 19.07 13.73 -0.68
C LEU A 1051 20.35 13.95 0.14
N GLN A 1052 21.31 14.68 -0.42
CA GLN A 1052 22.65 14.83 0.12
C GLN A 1052 22.84 16.19 0.79
N LEU A 1053 23.03 16.17 2.11
CA LEU A 1053 23.09 17.36 2.94
C LEU A 1053 24.52 17.88 3.04
N ASP A 1054 24.68 19.17 2.75
CA ASP A 1054 25.88 19.96 3.02
C ASP A 1054 25.52 21.04 4.04
N LEU A 1055 25.72 20.74 5.32
CA LEU A 1055 25.38 21.60 6.43
C LEU A 1055 26.22 22.88 6.46
N ALA A 1056 27.48 22.79 6.01
CA ALA A 1056 28.39 23.92 6.00
C ALA A 1056 28.02 24.95 4.94
N ALA A 1057 27.60 24.50 3.75
CA ALA A 1057 27.11 25.39 2.70
C ALA A 1057 25.63 25.77 2.88
N GLY A 1058 24.86 25.04 3.69
CA GLY A 1058 23.41 25.21 3.80
C GLY A 1058 22.69 24.74 2.54
N MET A 1059 23.05 23.56 2.04
CA MET A 1059 22.54 23.04 0.77
C MET A 1059 22.02 21.60 0.91
N LEU A 1060 20.96 21.30 0.17
CA LEU A 1060 20.53 19.96 -0.15
C LEU A 1060 20.72 19.72 -1.65
N ALA A 1061 21.52 18.74 -2.03
CA ALA A 1061 21.57 18.23 -3.39
C ALA A 1061 20.63 17.02 -3.53
N VAL A 1062 19.93 16.93 -4.64
CA VAL A 1062 19.00 15.84 -4.98
C VAL A 1062 19.53 15.17 -6.23
N ASP A 1063 19.83 13.88 -6.14
CA ASP A 1063 20.27 13.05 -7.26
C ASP A 1063 19.35 11.86 -7.47
N THR A 1064 19.01 11.57 -8.71
CA THR A 1064 18.32 10.34 -9.08
C THR A 1064 19.33 9.24 -9.41
N TYR A 1065 19.08 7.99 -8.99
CA TYR A 1065 19.95 6.86 -9.32
C TYR A 1065 19.17 5.55 -9.47
N SER A 1066 19.53 4.73 -10.46
CA SER A 1066 19.06 3.35 -10.60
C SER A 1066 20.21 2.34 -10.45
N PRO A 1067 20.18 1.47 -9.42
CA PRO A 1067 21.14 0.37 -9.30
C PRO A 1067 21.05 -0.66 -10.43
N ARG A 1068 19.86 -0.87 -11.01
CA ARG A 1068 19.66 -1.78 -12.14
C ARG A 1068 20.32 -1.26 -13.40
N LEU A 1069 20.10 0.02 -13.71
CA LEU A 1069 20.51 0.63 -14.98
C LEU A 1069 21.91 1.26 -14.89
N ALA A 1070 22.42 1.42 -13.66
CA ALA A 1070 23.63 2.20 -13.37
C ALA A 1070 23.56 3.60 -14.01
N ALA A 1071 22.41 4.25 -13.88
CA ALA A 1071 22.07 5.52 -14.52
C ALA A 1071 21.60 6.55 -13.50
N THR A 1072 21.97 7.82 -13.72
CA THR A 1072 21.57 8.98 -12.91
C THR A 1072 20.49 9.84 -13.56
N ALA A 1073 20.05 9.48 -14.77
CA ALA A 1073 19.02 10.18 -15.52
C ALA A 1073 17.80 9.28 -15.70
N ALA A 1074 16.67 9.61 -15.07
CA ALA A 1074 15.42 8.88 -15.23
C ALA A 1074 14.58 9.41 -16.39
N HIS A 1075 14.71 10.68 -16.78
CA HIS A 1075 13.94 11.24 -17.91
C HIS A 1075 13.99 10.45 -19.23
N PRO A 1076 15.07 9.72 -19.61
CA PRO A 1076 15.07 8.88 -20.82
C PRO A 1076 14.18 7.63 -20.73
N TYR A 1077 13.57 7.38 -19.57
CA TYR A 1077 12.72 6.24 -19.28
C TYR A 1077 11.26 6.65 -18.98
N ASP A 1078 10.93 7.95 -19.03
CA ASP A 1078 9.55 8.49 -18.92
C ASP A 1078 8.82 8.30 -20.25
N ALA A 1079 8.26 7.11 -20.44
CA ALA A 1079 7.39 6.84 -21.57
C ALA A 1079 5.99 7.40 -21.34
N ILE A 1080 5.18 7.50 -22.40
CA ILE A 1080 3.81 8.05 -22.30
C ILE A 1080 2.99 7.27 -21.26
N GLN A 1081 2.70 7.95 -20.15
CA GLN A 1081 1.83 7.46 -19.08
C GLN A 1081 0.36 7.51 -19.56
N PHE A 1082 -0.47 6.55 -19.14
CA PHE A 1082 -1.92 6.43 -19.43
C PHE A 1082 -2.36 5.74 -20.73
N LEU A 1083 -1.55 4.84 -21.29
CA LEU A 1083 -2.06 3.87 -22.27
C LEU A 1083 -2.67 2.67 -21.51
N THR A 1084 -3.98 2.72 -21.25
CA THR A 1084 -4.75 1.64 -20.59
C THR A 1084 -4.58 0.32 -21.33
N GLU A 1085 -4.14 -0.72 -20.64
CA GLU A 1085 -3.79 -2.02 -21.22
C GLU A 1085 -5.03 -2.91 -21.46
N THR A 1086 -6.05 -2.39 -22.13
CA THR A 1086 -7.45 -2.93 -22.20
C THR A 1086 -7.66 -4.26 -22.93
N GLY A 1087 -6.59 -4.96 -23.30
CA GLY A 1087 -6.61 -6.21 -24.07
C GLY A 1087 -7.27 -6.22 -25.47
N ASP A 1088 -7.86 -5.11 -25.93
CA ASP A 1088 -8.53 -4.94 -27.23
C ASP A 1088 -7.53 -4.74 -28.39
N ALA A 1089 -7.32 -5.73 -29.25
CA ALA A 1089 -6.37 -5.63 -30.38
C ALA A 1089 -6.46 -4.36 -31.26
N GLY A 1090 -7.55 -3.58 -31.21
CA GLY A 1090 -7.72 -2.29 -31.89
C GLY A 1090 -7.16 -1.03 -31.20
N ARG A 1091 -6.67 -1.06 -29.95
CA ARG A 1091 -6.07 0.12 -29.27
C ARG A 1091 -4.54 0.07 -29.23
N ALA A 1092 -3.92 1.25 -29.18
CA ALA A 1092 -2.47 1.41 -29.17
C ALA A 1092 -1.77 0.66 -28.01
N ALA A 1093 -2.45 0.48 -26.88
CA ALA A 1093 -1.93 -0.17 -25.69
C ALA A 1093 -1.94 -1.71 -25.74
N ASN A 1094 -2.70 -2.32 -26.66
CA ASN A 1094 -3.17 -3.72 -26.51
C ASN A 1094 -2.20 -4.80 -27.00
N GLY A 1095 -0.92 -4.50 -26.84
CA GLY A 1095 0.16 -5.40 -27.18
C GLY A 1095 1.48 -5.03 -26.53
N ARG A 1096 1.50 -4.46 -25.31
CA ARG A 1096 2.63 -4.39 -24.34
C ARG A 1096 3.37 -3.07 -24.13
N PRO A 1097 4.21 -3.02 -23.08
CA PRO A 1097 5.31 -2.09 -22.93
C PRO A 1097 6.12 -1.67 -24.16
N TRP A 1098 6.41 -2.52 -25.14
CA TRP A 1098 7.16 -2.06 -26.32
C TRP A 1098 6.31 -1.20 -27.25
N ASN A 1099 4.98 -1.30 -27.22
CA ASN A 1099 4.11 -0.35 -27.91
C ASN A 1099 4.21 1.02 -27.24
N ILE A 1100 4.26 1.02 -25.89
CA ILE A 1100 4.58 2.22 -25.10
C ILE A 1100 5.97 2.76 -25.51
N MET A 1101 7.00 1.90 -25.61
CA MET A 1101 8.33 2.31 -26.10
C MET A 1101 8.29 2.87 -27.53
N SER A 1102 7.44 2.32 -28.40
CA SER A 1102 7.30 2.77 -29.79
C SER A 1102 6.58 4.11 -29.93
N ALA A 1103 5.74 4.46 -28.95
CA ALA A 1103 5.06 5.75 -28.88
C ALA A 1103 6.02 6.89 -28.49
N GLY A 1104 7.18 6.56 -27.90
CA GLY A 1104 8.24 7.51 -27.52
C GLY A 1104 8.17 7.94 -26.06
N LEU A 1105 9.03 8.91 -25.71
CA LEU A 1105 9.06 9.52 -24.38
C LEU A 1105 7.99 10.61 -24.29
N ASN A 1106 7.53 10.86 -23.07
CA ASN A 1106 6.62 11.97 -22.77
C ASN A 1106 7.35 13.32 -22.72
N GLU A 1107 8.69 13.33 -22.80
CA GLU A 1107 9.57 14.52 -22.80
C GLU A 1107 9.28 15.57 -21.70
N ARG A 1108 8.57 15.17 -20.62
CA ARG A 1108 8.17 16.05 -19.52
C ARG A 1108 9.33 16.48 -18.63
N TYR A 1109 10.36 15.63 -18.54
CA TYR A 1109 11.48 15.79 -17.62
C TYR A 1109 12.80 15.98 -18.37
N THR A 1110 13.73 16.62 -17.69
CA THR A 1110 15.09 16.90 -18.13
C THR A 1110 16.08 16.50 -17.04
N VAL A 1111 17.38 16.66 -17.33
CA VAL A 1111 18.44 16.46 -16.32
C VAL A 1111 18.20 17.31 -15.06
N ALA A 1112 17.61 18.51 -15.20
CA ALA A 1112 17.35 19.39 -14.05
C ALA A 1112 16.26 18.87 -13.10
N ASP A 1113 15.43 17.91 -13.52
CA ASP A 1113 14.42 17.25 -12.69
C ASP A 1113 14.98 16.01 -11.98
N ASP A 1114 16.08 15.45 -12.53
CA ASP A 1114 16.83 14.32 -11.99
C ASP A 1114 17.93 14.74 -11.00
N GLU A 1115 18.55 15.91 -11.24
CA GLU A 1115 19.70 16.43 -10.51
C GLU A 1115 19.59 17.96 -10.30
N PHE A 1116 19.49 18.41 -9.05
CA PHE A 1116 19.42 19.81 -8.67
C PHE A 1116 19.82 20.04 -7.20
N ALA A 1117 20.00 21.30 -6.82
CA ALA A 1117 20.31 21.66 -5.43
C ALA A 1117 19.42 22.82 -4.93
N VAL A 1118 19.13 22.80 -3.63
CA VAL A 1118 18.29 23.79 -2.94
C VAL A 1118 19.03 24.33 -1.73
N GLU A 1119 18.98 25.65 -1.53
CA GLU A 1119 19.45 26.29 -0.31
C GLU A 1119 18.49 25.95 0.83
N LEU A 1120 19.04 25.47 1.95
CA LEU A 1120 18.28 25.18 3.17
C LEU A 1120 19.02 25.78 4.36
N ALA A 1121 18.29 26.51 5.19
CA ALA A 1121 18.74 26.68 6.57
C ALA A 1121 18.62 25.32 7.25
N LEU A 1122 19.62 24.92 8.04
CA LEU A 1122 19.58 23.70 8.86
C LEU A 1122 20.05 24.01 10.29
N GLN A 1123 19.35 23.43 11.27
CA GLN A 1123 19.68 23.50 12.69
C GLN A 1123 20.67 22.39 13.07
N TYR A 1124 21.79 22.78 13.67
CA TYR A 1124 22.79 21.86 14.23
C TYR A 1124 23.74 22.64 15.14
N ASP A 1125 24.47 21.92 15.97
CA ASP A 1125 25.43 22.51 16.89
C ASP A 1125 26.62 23.12 16.15
N LYS A 1126 26.80 24.44 16.30
CA LYS A 1126 27.90 25.18 15.68
C LYS A 1126 28.86 25.69 16.75
N ARG A 1127 30.16 25.56 16.49
CA ARG A 1127 31.22 25.95 17.43
C ARG A 1127 32.30 26.77 16.76
N LEU A 1128 32.70 27.84 17.45
CA LEU A 1128 33.87 28.66 17.15
C LEU A 1128 34.72 28.77 18.41
N ALA A 1129 35.98 28.34 18.33
CA ALA A 1129 36.94 28.41 19.43
C ALA A 1129 38.18 29.20 19.01
N MET A 1130 38.65 30.10 19.86
CA MET A 1130 39.93 30.78 19.63
C MET A 1130 41.07 29.97 20.26
N THR A 1131 42.10 29.68 19.48
CA THR A 1131 43.33 29.04 19.95
C THR A 1131 44.50 30.02 20.05
N GLY A 1132 44.44 31.17 19.37
CA GLY A 1132 45.39 32.25 19.56
C GLY A 1132 45.06 33.52 18.77
N VAL A 1133 45.63 34.65 19.20
CA VAL A 1133 45.63 35.91 18.45
C VAL A 1133 46.98 36.60 18.62
N THR A 1134 47.51 37.18 17.56
CA THR A 1134 48.79 37.91 17.58
C THR A 1134 48.65 39.23 16.82
N ILE A 1135 49.14 40.33 17.41
CA ILE A 1135 49.15 41.66 16.81
C ILE A 1135 50.61 42.08 16.63
N GLY A 1136 50.99 42.40 15.39
CA GLY A 1136 52.37 42.68 14.97
C GLY A 1136 52.62 44.11 14.50
#